data_AF-A0A848BTA4-F1
#
_entry.id   AF-A0A848BTA4-F1
#
_cell.length_a   1.000
_cell.length_b   1.000
_cell.length_c   1.000
_cell.angle_alpha   90.00
_cell.angle_beta   90.00
_cell.angle_gamma   90.00
#
_symmetry.space_group_name_H-M   'P 1'
#
loop_
_entity.id
_entity.type
_entity.pdbx_description
1 polymer ?
#
loop_
_entity_poly.entity_id
_entity_poly.type
_entity_poly.pdbx_seq_one_letter_code
_entity_poly.pdbx_strand_id
1 'polypeptide(L)'
;MKSGKKKVLKMLVMSALMAGISATAMAAVGVVQGPTPIDQGMANKAEDFTIYNDKIAASFAVGSNNYWNMTTGSILDIAMMKDGKFGTDLTNDIEFLNDYWTATGSWHGEDLLHTPVKDITYKLEGDKKVTVTAKTRYWTEGHKLPLNVTIQYTLEDGKNYIDMKTVVENPAGNDAYLNMNSGYSISTLAVNMFGPFGFYPDVKRTGIRINEDPEVNTKYGDFVVTYGKNYAVAVNTDHANAYKGSSGYKDVYVNRDIMPGQSYTYTGEILVIPNGETAPVIERKIQKDPSIKAGVIEGVVRDPNGKPLPNAYVIFNKPGSYKKTIKSDGVDQVMKDIMQPFVWKITDKDGKYKVTLPQDSYDIYVQSQGTTPSDVQHVDLKGNTVADFQVKPGARAALTAVDENGKPVDFKVVVTGIKSDVKGLGGSVYFTDPATHKADFDVSAPENELTFTAYHGADYTSKPVEFKTFVKGGQTVQHQFVIPQLIHPEKAGWYGNDNHQHADHGDGATTVPELFAAQLAAGLDLNLVLDHDYIGNIKPMRELANQYKRPFIPNVEVSPGWGHWGFLMVNDKMPCPDPSLTPGEIIQQGHDRDALVVMHHPFTDYGFLTNRAGVKGGDDPSAENFEFLELQSTMDLSNAKNMDKRTLDVAEGYWNRGIKKYLSAGSDQHDATSNLYPGIIRMYSHVDGKLTGRKFVNAMAEGKAYVTMGPIFTPAEQSMFGTTQQTAADGTYTFETKVQAVNGLKEVQVVSEGKPVETKAFDNTTDPVSVQVKVKPEHDTWVNVIAKDGKDHYAVSNPVWVKVKK
;
A
#
# COMPACT_ATOMS: atom_id res chain seq x y z
N MET A 1 73.50 40.52 -4.38
CA MET A 1 73.68 41.07 -5.75
C MET A 1 72.59 42.10 -6.03
N LYS A 2 72.98 43.15 -6.77
CA LYS A 2 72.30 44.40 -7.16
C LYS A 2 70.80 44.25 -7.48
N SER A 3 69.91 45.02 -6.84
CA SER A 3 69.28 46.30 -7.30
C SER A 3 68.02 46.09 -8.18
N GLY A 4 66.87 46.73 -7.96
CA GLY A 4 66.58 47.82 -7.03
C GLY A 4 65.15 48.40 -7.11
N LYS A 5 64.96 49.39 -6.22
CA LYS A 5 64.11 50.60 -6.27
C LYS A 5 62.58 50.51 -6.44
N LYS A 6 61.92 50.80 -5.30
CA LYS A 6 60.70 51.61 -5.05
C LYS A 6 60.07 52.36 -6.24
N LYS A 7 58.74 52.26 -6.36
CA LYS A 7 57.81 53.34 -6.79
C LYS A 7 56.49 53.21 -6.00
N VAL A 8 56.20 54.18 -5.12
CA VAL A 8 55.27 55.32 -5.32
C VAL A 8 53.80 54.87 -5.34
N LEU A 9 53.14 55.09 -4.21
CA LEU A 9 51.69 55.05 -4.01
C LEU A 9 51.08 56.30 -4.66
N LYS A 10 50.19 56.12 -5.65
CA LYS A 10 49.27 57.16 -6.12
C LYS A 10 47.86 56.61 -6.04
N MET A 11 47.07 57.26 -5.18
CA MET A 11 45.62 57.24 -5.16
C MET A 11 45.09 57.57 -6.56
N LEU A 12 44.22 56.72 -7.09
CA LEU A 12 43.27 57.10 -8.13
C LEU A 12 41.90 56.57 -7.72
N VAL A 13 41.02 57.53 -7.44
CA VAL A 13 39.57 57.33 -7.35
C VAL A 13 39.10 56.96 -8.75
N MET A 14 38.50 55.79 -8.90
CA MET A 14 37.74 55.43 -10.11
C MET A 14 36.39 54.88 -9.68
N SER A 15 35.39 55.74 -9.80
CA SER A 15 33.98 55.41 -9.76
C SER A 15 33.69 54.42 -10.89
N ALA A 16 33.50 53.15 -10.56
CA ALA A 16 32.97 52.15 -11.47
C ALA A 16 31.48 51.99 -11.18
N LEU A 17 30.65 52.34 -12.18
CA LEU A 17 29.24 51.97 -12.26
C LEU A 17 29.11 50.47 -11.94
N MET A 18 28.53 50.15 -10.78
CA MET A 18 27.81 48.89 -10.62
C MET A 18 26.50 49.05 -11.41
N ALA A 19 26.56 48.78 -12.72
CA ALA A 19 25.38 48.29 -13.40
C ALA A 19 25.08 46.94 -12.77
N GLY A 20 24.13 46.92 -11.84
CA GLY A 20 23.58 45.69 -11.30
C GLY A 20 23.13 44.85 -12.49
N ILE A 21 23.80 43.73 -12.70
CA ILE A 21 23.21 42.62 -13.44
C ILE A 21 22.07 42.18 -12.53
N SER A 22 20.88 42.73 -12.77
CA SER A 22 19.64 42.17 -12.29
C SER A 22 19.68 40.72 -12.76
N ALA A 23 19.88 39.78 -11.83
CA ALA A 23 19.53 38.41 -12.08
C ALA A 23 18.04 38.45 -12.42
N THR A 24 17.71 38.36 -13.71
CA THR A 24 16.36 38.06 -14.15
C THR A 24 16.02 36.73 -13.52
N ALA A 25 15.26 36.79 -12.42
CA ALA A 25 14.66 35.64 -11.80
C ALA A 25 13.96 34.84 -12.91
N MET A 26 14.25 33.54 -12.99
CA MET A 26 13.57 32.66 -13.94
C MET A 26 12.09 32.55 -13.54
N ALA A 27 11.27 33.45 -14.08
CA ALA A 27 9.81 33.40 -14.10
C ALA A 27 9.36 32.97 -15.50
N ALA A 28 9.85 31.81 -15.94
CA ALA A 28 9.57 31.28 -17.26
C ALA A 28 9.23 29.79 -17.14
N VAL A 29 8.10 29.40 -17.73
CA VAL A 29 7.79 28.00 -17.99
C VAL A 29 8.81 27.43 -18.96
N GLY A 30 9.31 26.23 -18.66
CA GLY A 30 10.32 25.56 -19.48
C GLY A 30 10.07 24.06 -19.63
N VAL A 31 10.82 23.47 -20.55
CA VAL A 31 10.86 22.02 -20.79
C VAL A 31 12.32 21.56 -20.85
N VAL A 32 12.63 20.44 -20.20
CA VAL A 32 13.90 19.71 -20.32
C VAL A 32 13.61 18.39 -21.02
N GLN A 33 14.27 18.14 -22.16
CA GLN A 33 14.17 16.88 -22.87
C GLN A 33 15.20 15.88 -22.35
N GLY A 34 14.81 14.61 -22.26
CA GLY A 34 15.64 13.51 -21.77
C GLY A 34 15.35 13.14 -20.32
N PRO A 35 16.29 12.42 -19.67
CA PRO A 35 16.13 12.00 -18.28
C PRO A 35 15.83 13.17 -17.35
N THR A 36 14.94 12.91 -16.40
CA THR A 36 14.46 13.86 -15.40
C THR A 36 15.63 14.50 -14.63
N PRO A 37 15.62 15.84 -14.45
CA PRO A 37 16.54 16.51 -13.57
C PRO A 37 16.06 16.52 -12.10
N ILE A 38 14.88 15.96 -11.82
CA ILE A 38 14.34 15.82 -10.45
C ILE A 38 15.16 14.78 -9.70
N ASP A 39 15.60 15.13 -8.50
CA ASP A 39 16.37 14.22 -7.65
C ASP A 39 15.50 13.01 -7.26
N GLN A 40 16.07 11.81 -7.42
CA GLN A 40 15.39 10.51 -7.25
C GLN A 40 14.25 10.21 -8.25
N GLY A 41 14.06 11.04 -9.28
CA GLY A 41 13.03 10.79 -10.29
C GLY A 41 13.29 9.53 -11.14
N MET A 42 12.21 8.92 -11.60
CA MET A 42 12.17 7.64 -12.31
C MET A 42 12.05 7.78 -13.83
N ALA A 43 11.70 8.96 -14.36
CA ALA A 43 11.69 9.21 -15.80
C ALA A 43 13.13 9.32 -16.36
N ASN A 44 13.69 8.20 -16.83
CA ASN A 44 15.13 8.04 -17.09
C ASN A 44 15.53 7.77 -18.55
N LYS A 45 14.60 7.87 -19.50
CA LYS A 45 14.85 7.63 -20.94
C LYS A 45 15.06 8.93 -21.72
N ALA A 46 15.55 8.80 -22.95
CA ALA A 46 15.84 9.94 -23.82
C ALA A 46 14.58 10.62 -24.36
N GLU A 47 13.51 9.84 -24.50
CA GLU A 47 12.20 10.25 -24.99
C GLU A 47 11.39 11.02 -23.93
N ASP A 48 11.70 10.81 -22.65
CA ASP A 48 11.05 11.49 -21.52
C ASP A 48 11.33 12.99 -21.54
N PHE A 49 10.51 13.75 -20.82
CA PHE A 49 10.74 15.19 -20.63
C PHE A 49 10.13 15.69 -19.33
N THR A 50 10.66 16.80 -18.84
CA THR A 50 10.23 17.49 -17.63
C THR A 50 9.73 18.89 -17.97
N ILE A 51 8.50 19.21 -17.54
CA ILE A 51 7.99 20.58 -17.56
C ILE A 51 8.25 21.26 -16.22
N TYR A 52 8.49 22.57 -16.19
CA TYR A 52 8.70 23.29 -14.93
C TYR A 52 8.34 24.78 -15.03
N ASN A 53 8.16 25.40 -13.86
CA ASN A 53 8.16 26.86 -13.67
C ASN A 53 8.98 27.23 -12.41
N ASP A 54 8.73 28.38 -11.79
CA ASP A 54 9.44 28.81 -10.57
C ASP A 54 8.97 28.11 -9.28
N LYS A 55 7.85 27.37 -9.32
CA LYS A 55 7.22 26.69 -8.18
C LYS A 55 7.37 25.18 -8.21
N ILE A 56 7.15 24.55 -9.35
CA ILE A 56 7.05 23.09 -9.48
C ILE A 56 7.65 22.59 -10.80
N ALA A 57 7.98 21.31 -10.81
CA ALA A 57 8.36 20.54 -11.99
C ALA A 57 7.61 19.20 -12.01
N ALA A 58 7.32 18.70 -13.21
CA ALA A 58 6.72 17.39 -13.43
C ALA A 58 7.33 16.68 -14.64
N SER A 59 7.67 15.40 -14.50
CA SER A 59 8.26 14.58 -15.57
C SER A 59 7.29 13.55 -16.10
N PHE A 60 7.33 13.30 -17.41
CA PHE A 60 6.39 12.42 -18.10
C PHE A 60 7.08 11.12 -18.56
N ALA A 61 6.42 9.99 -18.29
CA ALA A 61 6.77 8.67 -18.80
C ALA A 61 6.46 8.60 -20.30
N VAL A 62 7.47 8.75 -21.16
CA VAL A 62 7.32 8.62 -22.62
C VAL A 62 8.05 7.37 -23.11
N GLY A 63 9.34 7.28 -22.79
CA GLY A 63 10.15 6.08 -22.99
C GLY A 63 10.27 5.26 -21.72
N SER A 64 10.24 5.90 -20.54
CA SER A 64 10.13 5.19 -19.26
C SER A 64 8.73 4.60 -19.14
N ASN A 65 8.63 3.45 -18.48
CA ASN A 65 7.34 2.95 -18.05
C ASN A 65 6.79 3.84 -16.93
N ASN A 66 5.46 3.94 -16.84
CA ASN A 66 4.83 4.40 -15.61
C ASN A 66 5.28 3.50 -14.43
N TYR A 67 5.24 4.01 -13.19
CA TYR A 67 5.70 3.30 -11.99
C TYR A 67 5.03 1.92 -11.84
N TRP A 68 3.73 1.84 -12.04
CA TRP A 68 2.93 0.61 -11.99
C TRP A 68 2.94 -0.15 -13.32
N ASN A 69 3.82 0.24 -14.24
CA ASN A 69 3.86 -0.24 -15.60
C ASN A 69 2.47 -0.19 -16.26
N MET A 70 1.71 0.87 -15.96
CA MET A 70 0.46 1.23 -16.62
C MET A 70 0.75 1.96 -17.94
N THR A 71 -0.28 2.43 -18.63
CA THR A 71 -0.15 3.05 -19.96
C THR A 71 0.78 4.28 -19.91
N THR A 72 1.79 4.33 -20.80
CA THR A 72 2.73 5.47 -20.86
C THR A 72 2.03 6.77 -21.25
N GLY A 73 2.57 7.90 -20.79
CA GLY A 73 2.04 9.25 -20.98
C GLY A 73 1.57 9.95 -19.71
N SER A 74 1.69 9.30 -18.56
CA SER A 74 1.41 9.84 -17.22
C SER A 74 2.60 10.57 -16.61
N ILE A 75 2.37 11.25 -15.48
CA ILE A 75 3.43 11.89 -14.70
C ILE A 75 4.08 10.83 -13.82
N LEU A 76 5.40 10.72 -13.88
CA LEU A 76 6.19 9.89 -12.96
C LEU A 76 6.65 10.71 -11.76
N ASP A 77 7.27 11.85 -12.03
CA ASP A 77 7.96 12.61 -10.99
C ASP A 77 7.28 13.95 -10.80
N ILE A 78 7.16 14.41 -9.55
CA ILE A 78 6.76 15.77 -9.19
C ILE A 78 7.68 16.32 -8.14
N ALA A 79 8.21 17.52 -8.37
CA ALA A 79 9.06 18.19 -7.41
C ALA A 79 8.67 19.65 -7.20
N MET A 80 8.98 20.16 -6.01
CA MET A 80 9.02 21.60 -5.76
C MET A 80 10.29 22.21 -6.34
N MET A 81 10.15 23.37 -6.97
CA MET A 81 11.27 24.18 -7.43
C MET A 81 11.71 25.14 -6.32
N LYS A 82 13.02 25.26 -6.12
CA LYS A 82 13.58 26.20 -5.15
C LYS A 82 14.81 26.88 -5.71
N ASP A 83 14.76 28.21 -5.77
CA ASP A 83 15.87 29.05 -6.26
C ASP A 83 16.37 28.61 -7.66
N GLY A 84 15.44 28.22 -8.54
CA GLY A 84 15.72 27.74 -9.90
C GLY A 84 16.29 26.32 -9.98
N LYS A 85 16.25 25.55 -8.90
CA LYS A 85 16.69 24.14 -8.85
C LYS A 85 15.49 23.20 -8.70
N PHE A 86 15.59 22.06 -9.36
CA PHE A 86 14.70 20.92 -9.19
C PHE A 86 14.87 20.33 -7.78
N GLY A 87 13.76 20.05 -7.13
CA GLY A 87 13.72 19.35 -5.84
C GLY A 87 13.84 17.84 -5.99
N THR A 88 13.55 17.16 -4.89
CA THR A 88 13.36 15.71 -4.83
C THR A 88 11.93 15.36 -5.24
N ASP A 89 11.78 14.19 -5.85
CA ASP A 89 10.47 13.63 -6.19
C ASP A 89 9.59 13.43 -4.94
N LEU A 90 8.27 13.59 -5.14
CA LEU A 90 7.26 13.63 -4.08
C LEU A 90 6.17 12.57 -4.26
N THR A 91 6.13 11.89 -5.40
CA THR A 91 5.11 10.90 -5.80
C THR A 91 5.77 9.74 -6.51
N ASN A 92 5.11 8.58 -6.56
CA ASN A 92 5.55 7.50 -7.47
C ASN A 92 5.00 7.74 -8.88
N ASP A 93 3.74 8.18 -8.96
CA ASP A 93 3.09 8.61 -10.19
C ASP A 93 1.80 9.41 -9.94
N ILE A 94 1.34 10.07 -11.00
CA ILE A 94 -0.01 10.61 -11.14
C ILE A 94 -0.52 10.31 -12.54
N GLU A 95 -1.67 9.64 -12.63
CA GLU A 95 -2.23 9.19 -13.89
C GLU A 95 -3.76 9.28 -13.97
N PHE A 96 -4.29 9.10 -15.18
CA PHE A 96 -5.72 8.92 -15.41
C PHE A 96 -6.03 7.44 -15.62
N LEU A 97 -6.86 6.89 -14.74
CA LEU A 97 -7.32 5.52 -14.79
C LEU A 97 -8.69 5.46 -15.45
N ASN A 98 -8.86 4.56 -16.42
CA ASN A 98 -10.09 4.45 -17.21
C ASN A 98 -11.20 3.70 -16.46
N ASP A 99 -10.89 2.60 -15.79
CA ASP A 99 -11.83 1.89 -14.92
C ASP A 99 -11.10 1.19 -13.78
N TYR A 100 -10.92 1.91 -12.67
CA TYR A 100 -9.99 1.51 -11.62
C TYR A 100 -8.59 1.18 -12.21
N TRP A 101 -7.83 0.35 -11.50
CA TRP A 101 -6.51 -0.15 -11.88
C TRP A 101 -6.58 -1.32 -12.87
N THR A 102 -7.57 -1.29 -13.75
CA THR A 102 -7.66 -2.28 -14.83
C THR A 102 -6.74 -1.84 -15.94
N ALA A 103 -5.63 -2.55 -16.15
CA ALA A 103 -4.71 -2.24 -17.24
C ALA A 103 -5.27 -2.70 -18.59
N THR A 104 -4.94 -1.96 -19.64
CA THR A 104 -5.07 -2.45 -21.02
C THR A 104 -3.70 -2.93 -21.48
N GLY A 105 -3.51 -4.24 -21.61
CA GLY A 105 -2.26 -4.78 -22.15
C GLY A 105 -2.19 -4.64 -23.67
N SER A 106 -3.12 -5.26 -24.39
CA SER A 106 -3.12 -5.34 -25.85
C SER A 106 -4.50 -5.52 -26.46
N TRP A 107 -4.64 -5.19 -27.75
CA TRP A 107 -5.84 -5.45 -28.56
C TRP A 107 -5.45 -6.08 -29.90
N HIS A 108 -5.87 -7.32 -30.16
CA HIS A 108 -5.43 -8.09 -31.34
C HIS A 108 -3.89 -8.11 -31.56
N GLY A 109 -3.13 -8.14 -30.46
CA GLY A 109 -1.67 -8.11 -30.47
C GLY A 109 -1.05 -6.71 -30.66
N GLU A 110 -1.86 -5.67 -30.86
CA GLU A 110 -1.43 -4.27 -30.74
C GLU A 110 -1.13 -3.98 -29.27
N ASP A 111 0.07 -3.49 -28.97
CA ASP A 111 0.46 -3.03 -27.64
C ASP A 111 -0.25 -1.71 -27.33
N LEU A 112 -1.07 -1.71 -26.29
CA LEU A 112 -1.81 -0.52 -25.84
C LEU A 112 -1.23 0.05 -24.53
N LEU A 113 -0.24 -0.63 -23.94
CA LEU A 113 0.45 -0.19 -22.73
C LEU A 113 1.51 0.86 -23.08
N HIS A 114 2.24 0.66 -24.17
CA HIS A 114 3.28 1.57 -24.63
C HIS A 114 2.74 2.51 -25.71
N THR A 115 2.23 3.66 -25.29
CA THR A 115 1.78 4.74 -26.19
C THR A 115 2.94 5.17 -27.10
N PRO A 116 2.73 5.29 -28.43
CA PRO A 116 3.77 5.76 -29.32
C PRO A 116 4.28 7.15 -28.92
N VAL A 117 5.60 7.34 -28.92
CA VAL A 117 6.26 8.61 -28.55
C VAL A 117 5.65 9.84 -29.25
N LYS A 118 5.30 9.71 -30.54
CA LYS A 118 4.68 10.79 -31.35
C LYS A 118 3.31 11.25 -30.83
N ASP A 119 2.66 10.43 -30.01
CA ASP A 119 1.32 10.65 -29.47
C ASP A 119 1.37 11.21 -28.02
N ILE A 120 2.58 11.37 -27.47
CA ILE A 120 2.84 12.12 -26.24
C ILE A 120 3.67 13.35 -26.60
N THR A 121 3.04 14.52 -26.55
CA THR A 121 3.62 15.77 -27.06
C THR A 121 3.48 16.89 -26.06
N TYR A 122 4.33 17.92 -26.17
CA TYR A 122 4.16 19.18 -25.44
C TYR A 122 4.15 20.38 -26.38
N LYS A 123 3.48 21.45 -25.95
CA LYS A 123 3.44 22.73 -26.65
C LYS A 123 3.70 23.86 -25.66
N LEU A 124 4.75 24.64 -25.93
CA LEU A 124 5.03 25.89 -25.23
C LEU A 124 4.27 27.07 -25.87
N GLU A 125 3.65 27.89 -25.04
CA GLU A 125 3.03 29.16 -25.43
C GLU A 125 3.88 30.31 -24.86
N GLY A 126 5.07 30.49 -25.45
CA GLY A 126 6.10 31.38 -24.92
C GLY A 126 6.69 30.85 -23.61
N ASP A 127 6.94 31.76 -22.67
CA ASP A 127 7.41 31.50 -21.31
C ASP A 127 6.27 31.41 -20.28
N LYS A 128 5.01 31.43 -20.73
CA LYS A 128 3.85 31.56 -19.82
C LYS A 128 3.16 30.25 -19.50
N LYS A 129 3.25 29.28 -20.40
CA LYS A 129 2.42 28.08 -20.35
C LYS A 129 3.02 26.95 -21.17
N VAL A 130 2.87 25.74 -20.66
CA VAL A 130 3.12 24.49 -21.37
C VAL A 130 1.91 23.58 -21.25
N THR A 131 1.51 23.00 -22.37
CA THR A 131 0.45 22.00 -22.44
C THR A 131 1.05 20.69 -22.92
N VAL A 132 0.97 19.64 -22.12
CA VAL A 132 1.29 18.28 -22.50
C VAL A 132 0.02 17.59 -22.98
N THR A 133 0.10 16.76 -24.01
CA THR A 133 -1.01 15.96 -24.55
C THR A 133 -0.54 14.54 -24.79
N ALA A 134 -1.19 13.57 -24.14
CA ALA A 134 -1.01 12.14 -24.37
C ALA A 134 -2.28 11.58 -25.02
N LYS A 135 -2.14 10.89 -26.16
CA LYS A 135 -3.23 10.19 -26.84
C LYS A 135 -3.06 8.69 -26.69
N THR A 136 -3.77 8.14 -25.73
CA THR A 136 -3.71 6.72 -25.36
C THR A 136 -4.98 5.99 -25.78
N ARG A 137 -5.03 4.68 -25.53
CA ARG A 137 -6.18 3.82 -25.84
C ARG A 137 -6.45 2.88 -24.67
N TYR A 138 -7.70 2.47 -24.52
CA TYR A 138 -8.12 1.56 -23.46
C TYR A 138 -9.04 0.48 -24.00
N TRP A 139 -8.87 -0.76 -23.56
CA TRP A 139 -9.68 -1.90 -23.98
C TRP A 139 -9.75 -2.97 -22.90
N THR A 140 -10.92 -3.58 -22.79
CA THR A 140 -11.13 -4.79 -22.00
C THR A 140 -11.89 -5.81 -22.83
N GLU A 141 -11.74 -7.09 -22.47
CA GLU A 141 -12.45 -8.19 -23.12
C GLU A 141 -13.97 -7.91 -23.20
N GLY A 142 -14.57 -8.34 -24.32
CA GLY A 142 -15.99 -8.14 -24.60
C GLY A 142 -16.31 -6.92 -25.47
N HIS A 143 -15.33 -6.07 -25.78
CA HIS A 143 -15.53 -4.89 -26.64
C HIS A 143 -14.87 -5.07 -28.01
N LYS A 144 -15.52 -4.59 -29.07
CA LYS A 144 -14.98 -4.69 -30.45
C LYS A 144 -13.78 -3.77 -30.71
N LEU A 145 -13.81 -2.56 -30.15
CA LEU A 145 -12.80 -1.52 -30.37
C LEU A 145 -12.31 -0.96 -29.02
N PRO A 146 -11.05 -0.51 -28.94
CA PRO A 146 -10.59 0.28 -27.82
C PRO A 146 -11.24 1.67 -27.81
N LEU A 147 -11.36 2.25 -26.61
CA LEU A 147 -11.63 3.66 -26.39
C LEU A 147 -10.44 4.51 -26.85
N ASN A 148 -10.71 5.73 -27.33
CA ASN A 148 -9.69 6.75 -27.55
C ASN A 148 -9.63 7.67 -26.32
N VAL A 149 -8.45 7.86 -25.74
CA VAL A 149 -8.27 8.63 -24.52
C VAL A 149 -7.27 9.75 -24.80
N THR A 150 -7.69 11.00 -24.64
CA THR A 150 -6.80 12.16 -24.79
C THR A 150 -6.67 12.89 -23.46
N ILE A 151 -5.48 12.86 -22.89
CA ILE A 151 -5.14 13.46 -21.60
C ILE A 151 -4.33 14.73 -21.86
N GLN A 152 -4.67 15.83 -21.19
CA GLN A 152 -3.97 17.08 -21.26
C GLN A 152 -3.57 17.57 -19.87
N TYR A 153 -2.31 17.98 -19.73
CA TYR A 153 -1.76 18.58 -18.53
C TYR A 153 -1.29 20.00 -18.85
N THR A 154 -1.67 20.98 -18.04
CA THR A 154 -1.30 22.39 -18.27
C THR A 154 -0.61 22.97 -17.05
N LEU A 155 0.62 23.44 -17.25
CA LEU A 155 1.36 24.22 -16.25
C LEU A 155 1.53 25.65 -16.77
N GLU A 156 1.20 26.63 -15.94
CA GLU A 156 1.41 28.05 -16.25
C GLU A 156 2.42 28.68 -15.28
N ASP A 157 3.00 29.81 -15.68
CA ASP A 157 3.96 30.55 -14.88
C ASP A 157 3.41 30.94 -13.50
N GLY A 158 4.25 30.87 -12.46
CA GLY A 158 3.89 31.24 -11.09
C GLY A 158 2.95 30.28 -10.34
N LYS A 159 2.39 29.27 -11.01
CA LYS A 159 1.42 28.33 -10.41
C LYS A 159 2.10 27.15 -9.74
N ASN A 160 1.63 26.77 -8.57
CA ASN A 160 2.02 25.53 -7.88
C ASN A 160 1.06 24.36 -8.17
N TYR A 161 0.32 24.44 -9.28
CA TYR A 161 -0.65 23.43 -9.67
C TYR A 161 -0.67 23.19 -11.18
N ILE A 162 -1.11 22.00 -11.58
CA ILE A 162 -1.25 21.56 -12.97
C ILE A 162 -2.72 21.29 -13.23
N ASP A 163 -3.30 21.95 -14.22
CA ASP A 163 -4.67 21.68 -14.67
C ASP A 163 -4.69 20.39 -15.51
N MET A 164 -5.63 19.50 -15.24
CA MET A 164 -5.80 18.22 -15.95
C MET A 164 -7.15 18.16 -16.68
N LYS A 165 -7.13 17.68 -17.92
CA LYS A 165 -8.32 17.42 -18.71
C LYS A 165 -8.18 16.14 -19.52
N THR A 166 -9.11 15.21 -19.34
CA THR A 166 -9.16 13.97 -20.11
C THR A 166 -10.45 13.88 -20.89
N VAL A 167 -10.37 13.49 -22.16
CA VAL A 167 -11.52 13.17 -23.01
C VAL A 167 -11.45 11.69 -23.37
N VAL A 168 -12.49 10.95 -23.00
CA VAL A 168 -12.68 9.54 -23.36
C VAL A 168 -13.76 9.45 -24.42
N GLU A 169 -13.40 8.97 -25.60
CA GLU A 169 -14.31 8.73 -26.72
C GLU A 169 -14.50 7.23 -26.91
N ASN A 170 -15.76 6.79 -26.99
CA ASN A 170 -16.09 5.45 -27.44
C ASN A 170 -16.44 5.49 -28.94
N PRO A 171 -15.65 4.84 -29.82
CA PRO A 171 -15.89 4.86 -31.26
C PRO A 171 -17.31 4.41 -31.65
N ALA A 172 -17.85 5.00 -32.72
CA ALA A 172 -19.12 4.57 -33.28
C ALA A 172 -19.06 3.09 -33.74
N GLY A 173 -20.09 2.31 -33.41
CA GLY A 173 -20.16 0.88 -33.74
C GLY A 173 -19.46 -0.06 -32.75
N ASN A 174 -18.87 0.47 -31.68
CA ASN A 174 -18.35 -0.32 -30.56
C ASN A 174 -19.46 -0.75 -29.59
N ASP A 175 -19.10 -1.52 -28.57
CA ASP A 175 -19.96 -1.88 -27.44
C ASP A 175 -19.90 -0.81 -26.33
N ALA A 176 -20.95 -0.73 -25.51
CA ALA A 176 -21.02 0.22 -24.40
C ALA A 176 -20.18 -0.27 -23.22
N TYR A 177 -19.33 0.60 -22.68
CA TYR A 177 -18.66 0.34 -21.42
C TYR A 177 -19.54 0.85 -20.28
N LEU A 178 -20.00 -0.04 -19.41
CA LEU A 178 -20.99 0.28 -18.39
C LEU A 178 -20.33 0.42 -17.01
N ASN A 179 -20.84 1.35 -16.19
CA ASN A 179 -20.42 1.58 -14.81
C ASN A 179 -18.90 1.77 -14.63
N MET A 180 -18.23 2.40 -15.60
CA MET A 180 -16.79 2.68 -15.51
C MET A 180 -16.50 3.69 -14.41
N ASN A 181 -15.47 3.44 -13.61
CA ASN A 181 -14.95 4.38 -12.61
C ASN A 181 -13.67 5.00 -13.16
N SER A 182 -13.81 6.14 -13.86
CA SER A 182 -12.68 6.84 -14.49
C SER A 182 -12.33 8.13 -13.76
N GLY A 183 -11.04 8.44 -13.63
CA GLY A 183 -10.58 9.59 -12.85
C GLY A 183 -9.08 9.57 -12.60
N TYR A 184 -8.61 10.55 -11.82
CA TYR A 184 -7.19 10.72 -11.52
C TYR A 184 -6.79 9.94 -10.25
N SER A 185 -5.59 9.37 -10.33
CA SER A 185 -4.93 8.58 -9.29
C SER A 185 -3.65 9.27 -8.84
N ILE A 186 -3.25 9.06 -7.59
CA ILE A 186 -1.92 9.39 -7.08
C ILE A 186 -1.42 8.26 -6.20
N SER A 187 -0.18 7.84 -6.43
CA SER A 187 0.53 6.92 -5.54
C SER A 187 1.74 7.60 -4.90
N THR A 188 2.09 7.15 -3.70
CA THR A 188 3.02 7.87 -2.82
C THR A 188 4.36 7.16 -2.69
N LEU A 189 5.46 7.93 -2.60
CA LEU A 189 6.76 7.48 -2.10
C LEU A 189 6.70 7.23 -0.58
N ALA A 190 6.08 6.13 -0.13
CA ALA A 190 6.31 5.63 1.22
C ALA A 190 5.96 6.56 2.44
N VAL A 191 4.89 7.37 2.40
CA VAL A 191 4.58 8.31 3.51
C VAL A 191 3.18 8.17 4.11
N ASN A 192 2.27 9.08 3.79
CA ASN A 192 0.93 9.15 4.36
C ASN A 192 -0.04 9.63 3.30
N MET A 193 -1.27 9.12 3.36
CA MET A 193 -2.33 9.56 2.46
C MET A 193 -3.57 10.07 3.21
N PHE A 194 -4.27 11.02 2.60
CA PHE A 194 -5.47 11.68 3.13
C PHE A 194 -6.55 11.85 2.07
N GLY A 195 -7.79 12.00 2.54
CA GLY A 195 -8.99 12.12 1.72
C GLY A 195 -9.52 10.75 1.25
N PRO A 196 -10.67 10.75 0.56
CA PRO A 196 -11.57 11.89 0.33
C PRO A 196 -12.30 12.34 1.60
N PHE A 197 -12.65 13.62 1.70
CA PHE A 197 -13.52 14.07 2.78
C PHE A 197 -14.88 13.34 2.73
N GLY A 198 -15.40 12.96 3.90
CA GLY A 198 -16.58 12.11 4.01
C GLY A 198 -16.23 10.65 4.28
N PHE A 199 -15.05 10.20 3.85
CA PHE A 199 -14.55 8.84 4.06
C PHE A 199 -13.05 8.85 4.40
N TYR A 200 -12.71 8.89 5.69
CA TYR A 200 -11.31 8.88 6.12
C TYR A 200 -10.91 7.76 7.12
N PRO A 201 -10.78 6.51 6.63
CA PRO A 201 -9.91 5.51 7.22
C PRO A 201 -8.74 5.15 6.29
N ASP A 202 -7.55 4.91 6.84
CA ASP A 202 -6.37 4.45 6.08
C ASP A 202 -6.43 2.92 5.86
N VAL A 203 -7.42 2.49 5.08
CA VAL A 203 -7.70 1.06 4.86
C VAL A 203 -8.00 0.81 3.39
N LYS A 204 -7.43 -0.26 2.83
CA LYS A 204 -7.71 -0.73 1.47
C LYS A 204 -9.22 -0.91 1.28
N ARG A 205 -9.82 -0.12 0.39
CA ARG A 205 -11.24 -0.18 0.04
C ARG A 205 -11.44 0.15 -1.44
N THR A 206 -12.42 -0.51 -2.04
CA THR A 206 -12.76 -0.33 -3.46
C THR A 206 -14.25 -0.06 -3.61
N GLY A 207 -14.61 1.04 -4.28
CA GLY A 207 -16.00 1.31 -4.66
C GLY A 207 -16.83 1.97 -3.55
N ILE A 208 -16.20 2.73 -2.65
CA ILE A 208 -16.94 3.62 -1.75
C ILE A 208 -17.57 4.74 -2.57
N ARG A 209 -18.81 5.11 -2.27
CA ARG A 209 -19.47 6.28 -2.86
C ARG A 209 -19.25 7.51 -1.99
N ILE A 210 -18.91 8.62 -2.63
CA ILE A 210 -18.46 9.87 -2.00
C ILE A 210 -19.05 11.09 -2.71
N ASN A 211 -18.87 12.26 -2.13
CA ASN A 211 -19.06 13.55 -2.78
C ASN A 211 -20.37 13.70 -3.57
N GLU A 212 -20.31 13.72 -4.91
CA GLU A 212 -21.48 13.97 -5.77
C GLU A 212 -22.34 12.74 -6.04
N ASP A 213 -22.09 11.61 -5.37
CA ASP A 213 -23.04 10.51 -5.38
C ASP A 213 -24.42 11.00 -4.85
N PRO A 214 -25.53 10.74 -5.57
CA PRO A 214 -26.84 11.28 -5.21
C PRO A 214 -27.35 10.89 -3.82
N GLU A 215 -26.89 9.76 -3.27
CA GLU A 215 -27.27 9.28 -1.94
C GLU A 215 -26.36 9.85 -0.83
N VAL A 216 -25.21 10.41 -1.20
CA VAL A 216 -24.18 10.95 -0.29
C VAL A 216 -24.19 12.47 -0.24
N ASN A 217 -24.03 13.14 -1.38
CA ASN A 217 -24.03 14.59 -1.56
C ASN A 217 -23.15 15.37 -0.54
N THR A 218 -21.94 14.87 -0.25
CA THR A 218 -20.99 15.49 0.70
C THR A 218 -19.97 16.33 -0.03
N LYS A 219 -20.21 17.65 -0.11
CA LYS A 219 -19.31 18.57 -0.81
C LYS A 219 -17.86 18.44 -0.35
N TYR A 220 -16.93 18.71 -1.28
CA TYR A 220 -15.48 18.73 -1.06
C TYR A 220 -14.83 17.36 -0.84
N GLY A 221 -15.53 16.26 -1.13
CA GLY A 221 -14.98 14.91 -1.05
C GLY A 221 -14.29 14.43 -2.33
N ASP A 222 -13.86 15.34 -3.21
CA ASP A 222 -13.39 15.03 -4.57
C ASP A 222 -11.86 15.09 -4.73
N PHE A 223 -11.13 15.06 -3.62
CA PHE A 223 -9.67 15.15 -3.60
C PHE A 223 -9.04 14.08 -2.71
N VAL A 224 -7.79 13.75 -3.01
CA VAL A 224 -6.90 12.89 -2.25
C VAL A 224 -5.54 13.56 -2.15
N VAL A 225 -4.76 13.24 -1.12
CA VAL A 225 -3.48 13.89 -0.84
C VAL A 225 -2.46 12.88 -0.37
N THR A 226 -1.26 12.88 -0.95
CA THR A 226 -0.07 12.35 -0.26
C THR A 226 0.63 13.47 0.49
N TYR A 227 1.14 13.19 1.69
CA TYR A 227 1.84 14.18 2.49
C TYR A 227 2.97 13.58 3.33
N GLY A 228 4.05 14.34 3.41
CA GLY A 228 5.15 14.14 4.36
C GLY A 228 5.24 15.31 5.33
N LYS A 229 6.36 15.41 6.05
CA LYS A 229 6.58 16.52 7.00
C LYS A 229 6.64 17.89 6.31
N ASN A 230 7.26 17.94 5.13
CA ASN A 230 7.63 19.18 4.45
C ASN A 230 6.96 19.33 3.07
N TYR A 231 5.95 18.52 2.75
CA TYR A 231 5.26 18.60 1.48
C TYR A 231 3.87 17.96 1.56
N ALA A 232 3.00 18.37 0.66
CA ALA A 232 1.83 17.60 0.28
C ALA A 232 1.58 17.74 -1.23
N VAL A 233 1.12 16.68 -1.88
CA VAL A 233 0.67 16.69 -3.27
C VAL A 233 -0.77 16.19 -3.29
N ALA A 234 -1.68 17.04 -3.74
CA ALA A 234 -3.10 16.74 -3.83
C ALA A 234 -3.51 16.52 -5.28
N VAL A 235 -4.41 15.57 -5.49
CA VAL A 235 -5.07 15.29 -6.77
C VAL A 235 -6.56 15.36 -6.55
N ASN A 236 -7.29 15.97 -7.50
CA ASN A 236 -8.74 15.97 -7.50
C ASN A 236 -9.31 15.59 -8.87
N THR A 237 -10.49 14.99 -8.85
CA THR A 237 -11.33 14.80 -10.05
C THR A 237 -12.63 15.58 -9.82
N ASP A 238 -12.88 16.63 -10.60
CA ASP A 238 -14.12 17.39 -10.51
C ASP A 238 -15.32 16.43 -10.69
N HIS A 239 -16.36 16.60 -9.87
CA HIS A 239 -17.55 15.73 -9.84
C HIS A 239 -17.31 14.28 -9.44
N ALA A 240 -16.19 13.97 -8.76
CA ALA A 240 -15.97 12.63 -8.24
C ALA A 240 -17.15 12.15 -7.39
N ASN A 241 -17.55 10.91 -7.59
CA ASN A 241 -18.63 10.24 -6.87
C ASN A 241 -18.25 8.83 -6.37
N ALA A 242 -17.02 8.39 -6.64
CA ALA A 242 -16.52 7.09 -6.22
C ALA A 242 -15.05 7.16 -5.81
N TYR A 243 -14.67 6.28 -4.90
CA TYR A 243 -13.33 6.20 -4.32
C TYR A 243 -12.79 4.77 -4.30
N LYS A 244 -11.48 4.65 -4.52
CA LYS A 244 -10.66 3.47 -4.21
C LYS A 244 -9.35 3.97 -3.60
N GLY A 245 -8.79 3.21 -2.66
CA GLY A 245 -7.44 3.52 -2.18
C GLY A 245 -7.00 2.62 -1.05
N SER A 246 -5.74 2.81 -0.67
CA SER A 246 -5.01 2.17 0.43
C SER A 246 -4.15 3.24 1.13
N SER A 247 -3.14 2.78 1.89
CA SER A 247 -2.09 3.65 2.45
C SER A 247 -1.01 4.05 1.45
N GLY A 248 -0.88 3.34 0.32
CA GLY A 248 0.14 3.56 -0.72
C GLY A 248 -0.36 4.28 -1.97
N TYR A 249 -1.68 4.28 -2.20
CA TYR A 249 -2.31 5.01 -3.31
C TYR A 249 -3.75 5.42 -2.97
N LYS A 250 -4.26 6.48 -3.62
CA LYS A 250 -5.65 6.89 -3.50
C LYS A 250 -6.17 7.48 -4.81
N ASP A 251 -7.42 7.14 -5.12
CA ASP A 251 -8.04 7.44 -6.40
C ASP A 251 -9.44 8.03 -6.22
N VAL A 252 -9.78 9.04 -7.02
CA VAL A 252 -11.12 9.64 -7.04
C VAL A 252 -11.69 9.61 -8.45
N TYR A 253 -12.88 9.02 -8.59
CA TYR A 253 -13.48 8.68 -9.87
C TYR A 253 -14.85 9.30 -10.07
N VAL A 254 -15.23 9.44 -11.33
CA VAL A 254 -16.63 9.57 -11.73
C VAL A 254 -17.11 8.24 -12.31
N ASN A 255 -18.15 7.68 -11.70
CA ASN A 255 -18.85 6.51 -12.18
C ASN A 255 -19.87 6.88 -13.26
N ARG A 256 -19.74 6.30 -14.46
CA ARG A 256 -20.67 6.52 -15.58
C ARG A 256 -20.57 5.44 -16.66
N ASP A 257 -21.55 5.43 -17.55
CA ASP A 257 -21.52 4.65 -18.79
C ASP A 257 -20.87 5.46 -19.92
N ILE A 258 -20.03 4.80 -20.74
CA ILE A 258 -19.40 5.37 -21.92
C ILE A 258 -20.03 4.76 -23.18
N MET A 259 -21.01 5.48 -23.74
CA MET A 259 -21.84 4.99 -24.83
C MET A 259 -21.16 5.09 -26.22
N PRO A 260 -21.42 4.16 -27.16
CA PRO A 260 -20.84 4.20 -28.49
C PRO A 260 -21.15 5.50 -29.24
N GLY A 261 -20.14 6.05 -29.91
CA GLY A 261 -20.22 7.32 -30.64
C GLY A 261 -20.31 8.57 -29.77
N GLN A 262 -20.05 8.47 -28.46
CA GLN A 262 -20.08 9.58 -27.51
C GLN A 262 -18.67 9.88 -26.95
N SER A 263 -18.51 11.09 -26.42
CA SER A 263 -17.30 11.52 -25.71
C SER A 263 -17.64 12.11 -24.36
N TYR A 264 -16.81 11.81 -23.36
CA TYR A 264 -16.99 12.25 -21.99
C TYR A 264 -15.73 12.96 -21.52
N THR A 265 -15.90 14.08 -20.82
CA THR A 265 -14.78 14.87 -20.28
C THR A 265 -14.67 14.70 -18.77
N TYR A 266 -13.43 14.64 -18.30
CA TYR A 266 -13.02 14.62 -16.90
C TYR A 266 -12.03 15.76 -16.68
N THR A 267 -12.20 16.54 -15.60
CA THR A 267 -11.31 17.65 -15.24
C THR A 267 -10.82 17.49 -13.81
N GLY A 268 -9.68 18.07 -13.51
CA GLY A 268 -9.03 17.95 -12.21
C GLY A 268 -7.80 18.84 -12.11
N GLU A 269 -7.17 18.86 -10.94
CA GLU A 269 -5.93 19.59 -10.70
C GLU A 269 -4.97 18.74 -9.84
N ILE A 270 -3.68 18.92 -10.08
CA ILE A 270 -2.62 18.51 -9.17
C ILE A 270 -2.16 19.76 -8.44
N LEU A 271 -2.11 19.75 -7.10
CA LEU A 271 -1.66 20.86 -6.28
C LEU A 271 -0.47 20.45 -5.43
N VAL A 272 0.66 21.16 -5.53
CA VAL A 272 1.86 20.93 -4.73
C VAL A 272 1.97 21.98 -3.63
N ILE A 273 2.14 21.52 -2.40
CA ILE A 273 2.09 22.32 -1.17
C ILE A 273 3.44 22.19 -0.44
N PRO A 274 4.06 23.30 0.00
CA PRO A 274 5.42 23.29 0.56
C PRO A 274 5.51 22.84 2.03
N ASN A 275 4.43 22.26 2.57
CA ASN A 275 4.34 21.73 3.93
C ASN A 275 3.36 20.56 3.94
N GLY A 276 3.42 19.70 4.96
CA GLY A 276 2.51 18.56 5.15
C GLY A 276 1.07 18.92 5.52
N GLU A 277 0.49 19.97 4.95
CA GLU A 277 -0.83 20.50 5.28
C GLU A 277 -1.85 20.33 4.14
N THR A 278 -3.13 20.17 4.49
CA THR A 278 -4.20 19.88 3.51
C THR A 278 -5.19 21.03 3.32
N ALA A 279 -5.19 22.02 4.21
CA ALA A 279 -6.04 23.20 4.09
C ALA A 279 -5.93 23.95 2.73
N PRO A 280 -4.74 24.07 2.11
CA PRO A 280 -4.61 24.74 0.81
C PRO A 280 -5.46 24.12 -0.32
N VAL A 281 -5.84 22.85 -0.21
CA VAL A 281 -6.72 22.20 -1.20
C VAL A 281 -8.10 22.87 -1.21
N ILE A 282 -8.63 23.20 -0.04
CA ILE A 282 -9.93 23.86 0.10
C ILE A 282 -9.83 25.35 -0.25
N GLU A 283 -8.72 26.00 0.11
CA GLU A 283 -8.44 27.38 -0.29
C GLU A 283 -8.38 27.50 -1.82
N ARG A 284 -7.78 26.52 -2.52
CA ARG A 284 -7.78 26.44 -3.98
C ARG A 284 -9.20 26.30 -4.55
N LYS A 285 -10.05 25.48 -3.94
CA LYS A 285 -11.47 25.35 -4.36
C LYS A 285 -12.24 26.67 -4.20
N ILE A 286 -12.04 27.39 -3.10
CA ILE A 286 -12.65 28.72 -2.89
C ILE A 286 -12.15 29.72 -3.93
N GLN A 287 -10.87 29.68 -4.30
CA GLN A 287 -10.32 30.53 -5.36
C GLN A 287 -10.90 30.20 -6.74
N LYS A 288 -11.15 28.92 -7.04
CA LYS A 288 -11.72 28.45 -8.31
C LYS A 288 -13.21 28.76 -8.43
N ASP A 289 -13.94 28.72 -7.31
CA ASP A 289 -15.37 29.03 -7.24
C ASP A 289 -15.66 30.18 -6.25
N PRO A 290 -15.68 31.44 -6.74
CA PRO A 290 -16.00 32.61 -5.92
C PRO A 290 -17.42 32.61 -5.32
N SER A 291 -18.30 31.68 -5.72
CA SER A 291 -19.63 31.56 -5.12
C SER A 291 -19.60 30.90 -3.74
N ILE A 292 -18.49 30.21 -3.40
CA ILE A 292 -18.28 29.63 -2.07
C ILE A 292 -18.06 30.75 -1.07
N LYS A 293 -19.04 30.93 -0.17
CA LYS A 293 -18.87 31.83 0.98
C LYS A 293 -17.84 31.26 1.92
N ALA A 294 -16.82 32.06 2.26
CA ALA A 294 -15.73 31.65 3.13
C ALA A 294 -15.56 32.60 4.34
N GLY A 295 -14.90 32.09 5.38
CA GLY A 295 -14.43 32.85 6.54
C GLY A 295 -12.96 32.52 6.82
N VAL A 296 -12.37 33.27 7.75
CA VAL A 296 -10.96 33.10 8.14
C VAL A 296 -10.90 32.65 9.59
N ILE A 297 -10.05 31.68 9.88
CA ILE A 297 -9.71 31.28 11.25
C ILE A 297 -8.21 31.48 11.44
N GLU A 298 -7.83 32.24 12.47
CA GLU A 298 -6.43 32.49 12.80
C GLU A 298 -6.19 32.41 14.31
N GLY A 299 -4.96 32.18 14.72
CA GLY A 299 -4.64 32.06 16.15
C GLY A 299 -3.19 31.65 16.43
N VAL A 300 -2.91 31.44 17.71
CA VAL A 300 -1.61 31.00 18.23
C VAL A 300 -1.76 29.69 19.00
N VAL A 301 -0.89 28.73 18.72
CA VAL A 301 -0.75 27.49 19.47
C VAL A 301 0.43 27.59 20.42
N ARG A 302 0.24 27.13 21.65
CA ARG A 302 1.25 27.10 22.71
C ARG A 302 1.52 25.69 23.22
N ASP A 303 2.75 25.47 23.64
CA ASP A 303 3.19 24.28 24.35
C ASP A 303 2.61 24.24 25.78
N PRO A 304 2.77 23.13 26.53
CA PRO A 304 2.25 23.05 27.89
C PRO A 304 2.82 24.09 28.87
N ASN A 305 3.93 24.76 28.52
CA ASN A 305 4.57 25.81 29.31
C ASN A 305 4.19 27.23 28.83
N GLY A 306 3.26 27.36 27.89
CA GLY A 306 2.78 28.64 27.35
C GLY A 306 3.67 29.26 26.26
N LYS A 307 4.72 28.57 25.80
CA LYS A 307 5.60 29.04 24.71
C LYS A 307 4.97 28.77 23.35
N PRO A 308 5.23 29.58 22.31
CA PRO A 308 4.78 29.28 20.95
C PRO A 308 5.21 27.88 20.49
N LEU A 309 4.28 27.14 19.89
CA LEU A 309 4.51 25.76 19.45
C LEU A 309 4.51 25.68 17.91
N PRO A 310 5.69 25.60 17.26
CA PRO A 310 5.78 25.43 15.82
C PRO A 310 5.49 23.99 15.40
N ASN A 311 5.12 23.81 14.12
CA ASN A 311 4.84 22.50 13.52
C ASN A 311 3.71 21.71 14.22
N ALA A 312 2.80 22.40 14.91
CA ALA A 312 1.59 21.80 15.45
C ALA A 312 0.50 21.74 14.37
N TYR A 313 -0.29 20.68 14.38
CA TYR A 313 -1.36 20.46 13.43
C TYR A 313 -2.66 20.97 14.03
N VAL A 314 -3.17 22.05 13.47
CA VAL A 314 -4.51 22.56 13.78
C VAL A 314 -5.49 21.86 12.86
N ILE A 315 -6.29 20.98 13.43
CA ILE A 315 -7.17 20.06 12.69
C ILE A 315 -8.59 20.61 12.75
N PHE A 316 -9.22 20.71 11.59
CA PHE A 316 -10.58 21.21 11.42
C PHE A 316 -11.46 20.00 11.10
N ASN A 317 -12.30 19.59 12.04
CA ASN A 317 -13.26 18.53 11.85
C ASN A 317 -14.64 19.11 11.51
N LYS A 318 -15.40 18.38 10.70
CA LYS A 318 -16.83 18.61 10.50
C LYS A 318 -17.53 17.31 10.08
N PRO A 319 -18.87 17.23 10.19
CA PRO A 319 -19.61 16.06 9.73
C PRO A 319 -19.46 15.84 8.22
N GLY A 320 -19.16 14.61 7.82
CA GLY A 320 -19.13 14.14 6.43
C GLY A 320 -19.91 12.85 6.26
N SER A 321 -20.27 12.51 5.03
CA SER A 321 -21.01 11.29 4.70
C SER A 321 -20.34 10.51 3.59
N TYR A 322 -20.61 9.21 3.53
CA TYR A 322 -20.20 8.30 2.46
C TYR A 322 -21.21 7.16 2.34
N LYS A 323 -21.11 6.36 1.27
CA LYS A 323 -21.90 5.13 1.15
C LYS A 323 -21.00 3.93 0.93
N LYS A 324 -21.15 2.94 1.81
CA LYS A 324 -20.65 1.57 1.60
C LYS A 324 -21.42 0.95 0.46
N THR A 325 -20.74 0.16 -0.35
CA THR A 325 -21.36 -0.60 -1.43
C THR A 325 -21.18 -2.09 -1.25
N ILE A 326 -21.94 -2.88 -2.00
CA ILE A 326 -21.68 -4.33 -2.10
C ILE A 326 -20.22 -4.62 -2.50
N LYS A 327 -19.60 -3.79 -3.34
CA LYS A 327 -18.20 -3.95 -3.75
C LYS A 327 -17.22 -3.63 -2.61
N SER A 328 -17.52 -2.64 -1.77
CA SER A 328 -16.59 -2.17 -0.73
C SER A 328 -16.70 -2.94 0.59
N ASP A 329 -17.91 -3.27 1.03
CA ASP A 329 -18.18 -3.82 2.37
C ASP A 329 -19.23 -4.94 2.34
N GLY A 330 -19.63 -5.41 1.16
CA GLY A 330 -20.67 -6.44 1.01
C GLY A 330 -22.09 -5.96 1.31
N VAL A 331 -22.28 -4.65 1.56
CA VAL A 331 -23.56 -4.04 1.92
C VAL A 331 -23.70 -2.65 1.30
N ASP A 332 -24.89 -2.31 0.80
CA ASP A 332 -25.23 -0.94 0.43
C ASP A 332 -25.76 -0.18 1.66
N GLN A 333 -24.98 0.76 2.18
CA GLN A 333 -25.34 1.52 3.38
C GLN A 333 -24.79 2.95 3.34
N VAL A 334 -25.68 3.94 3.43
CA VAL A 334 -25.29 5.35 3.60
C VAL A 334 -24.93 5.62 5.05
N MET A 335 -23.74 6.15 5.26
CA MET A 335 -23.19 6.57 6.53
C MET A 335 -23.21 8.10 6.57
N LYS A 336 -23.98 8.69 7.49
CA LYS A 336 -24.21 10.15 7.53
C LYS A 336 -23.65 10.80 8.79
N ASP A 337 -23.34 12.09 8.67
CA ASP A 337 -23.00 12.98 9.78
C ASP A 337 -21.83 12.48 10.65
N ILE A 338 -20.85 11.83 10.02
CA ILE A 338 -19.66 11.31 10.69
C ILE A 338 -18.67 12.44 10.88
N MET A 339 -18.45 12.83 12.14
CA MET A 339 -17.43 13.80 12.50
C MET A 339 -16.04 13.26 12.15
N GLN A 340 -15.35 13.93 11.24
CA GLN A 340 -14.05 13.50 10.75
C GLN A 340 -13.18 14.71 10.38
N PRO A 341 -11.85 14.53 10.28
CA PRO A 341 -10.96 15.55 9.75
C PRO A 341 -11.39 15.98 8.35
N PHE A 342 -11.57 17.29 8.18
CA PHE A 342 -11.81 17.90 6.88
C PHE A 342 -10.49 18.31 6.24
N VAL A 343 -9.70 19.08 6.97
CA VAL A 343 -8.34 19.52 6.61
C VAL A 343 -7.55 19.87 7.88
N TRP A 344 -6.25 20.10 7.73
CA TRP A 344 -5.42 20.70 8.78
C TRP A 344 -4.47 21.76 8.22
N LYS A 345 -4.04 22.63 9.14
CA LYS A 345 -3.03 23.68 8.93
C LYS A 345 -1.86 23.45 9.90
N ILE A 346 -0.63 23.67 9.43
CA ILE A 346 0.55 23.57 10.30
C ILE A 346 0.95 24.96 10.80
N THR A 347 1.28 25.06 12.09
CA THR A 347 1.72 26.33 12.70
C THR A 347 3.13 26.72 12.25
N ASP A 348 3.34 28.02 12.07
CA ASP A 348 4.64 28.59 11.75
C ASP A 348 5.63 28.56 12.93
N LYS A 349 6.84 29.08 12.71
CA LYS A 349 7.90 29.16 13.74
C LYS A 349 7.49 29.91 15.03
N ASP A 350 6.48 30.77 14.95
CA ASP A 350 5.96 31.60 16.05
C ASP A 350 4.65 31.01 16.59
N GLY A 351 4.33 29.75 16.26
CA GLY A 351 3.13 29.04 16.69
C GLY A 351 1.84 29.56 16.06
N LYS A 352 1.91 30.43 15.05
CA LYS A 352 0.74 31.05 14.44
C LYS A 352 0.19 30.19 13.32
N TYR A 353 -1.12 30.25 13.12
CA TYR A 353 -1.77 29.68 11.96
C TYR A 353 -2.85 30.63 11.44
N LYS A 354 -3.16 30.47 10.15
CA LYS A 354 -4.23 31.17 9.45
C LYS A 354 -4.75 30.29 8.33
N VAL A 355 -6.06 30.15 8.24
CA VAL A 355 -6.73 29.34 7.22
C VAL A 355 -8.00 30.03 6.73
N THR A 356 -8.30 29.88 5.44
CA THR A 356 -9.59 30.26 4.86
C THR A 356 -10.42 29.02 4.56
N LEU A 357 -11.63 28.92 5.14
CA LEU A 357 -12.52 27.76 4.97
C LEU A 357 -13.93 28.21 4.56
N PRO A 358 -14.75 27.32 3.97
CA PRO A 358 -16.16 27.60 3.72
C PRO A 358 -16.88 28.02 5.01
N GLN A 359 -17.90 28.88 4.91
CA GLN A 359 -18.73 29.21 6.06
C GLN A 359 -19.53 27.99 6.49
N ASP A 360 -19.19 27.44 7.65
CA ASP A 360 -19.78 26.23 8.21
C ASP A 360 -19.46 26.12 9.71
N SER A 361 -19.91 25.05 10.34
CA SER A 361 -19.61 24.70 11.73
C SER A 361 -18.45 23.71 11.80
N TYR A 362 -17.48 23.97 12.67
CA TYR A 362 -16.24 23.21 12.80
C TYR A 362 -15.92 22.87 14.25
N ASP A 363 -15.44 21.66 14.49
CA ASP A 363 -14.78 21.27 15.72
C ASP A 363 -13.26 21.32 15.48
N ILE A 364 -12.56 22.17 16.22
CA ILE A 364 -11.15 22.49 15.98
C ILE A 364 -10.35 22.13 17.22
N TYR A 365 -9.22 21.46 17.03
CA TYR A 365 -8.27 21.14 18.10
C TYR A 365 -6.88 20.99 17.51
N VAL A 366 -5.90 20.85 18.39
CA VAL A 366 -4.50 20.76 18.01
C VAL A 366 -3.89 19.44 18.44
N GLN A 367 -3.10 18.84 17.54
CA GLN A 367 -2.22 17.71 17.80
C GLN A 367 -0.75 18.11 17.53
N SER A 368 0.16 17.56 18.32
CA SER A 368 1.60 17.70 18.12
C SER A 368 2.33 16.50 18.74
N GLN A 369 3.43 16.08 18.12
CA GLN A 369 4.22 14.94 18.58
C GLN A 369 4.67 15.13 20.04
N GLY A 370 4.56 14.07 20.84
CA GLY A 370 4.97 14.09 22.26
C GLY A 370 4.01 14.84 23.19
N THR A 371 2.83 15.25 22.72
CA THR A 371 1.84 16.00 23.50
C THR A 371 0.50 15.28 23.53
N THR A 372 -0.33 15.65 24.50
CA THR A 372 -1.75 15.26 24.51
C THR A 372 -2.54 16.31 23.71
N PRO A 373 -3.49 15.90 22.85
CA PRO A 373 -4.30 16.85 22.07
C PRO A 373 -4.94 17.94 22.95
N SER A 374 -5.09 19.14 22.39
CA SER A 374 -5.82 20.22 23.07
C SER A 374 -7.30 19.86 23.27
N ASP A 375 -8.00 20.62 24.10
CA ASP A 375 -9.46 20.58 24.11
C ASP A 375 -10.02 21.03 22.76
N VAL A 376 -11.19 20.49 22.41
CA VAL A 376 -11.93 20.86 21.21
C VAL A 376 -12.61 22.21 21.43
N GLN A 377 -12.45 23.11 20.45
CA GLN A 377 -13.20 24.36 20.35
C GLN A 377 -14.18 24.26 19.19
N HIS A 378 -15.44 24.56 19.46
CA HIS A 378 -16.49 24.64 18.44
C HIS A 378 -16.54 26.05 17.84
N VAL A 379 -16.56 26.14 16.51
CA VAL A 379 -16.57 27.41 15.76
C VAL A 379 -17.63 27.38 14.67
N ASP A 380 -18.62 28.27 14.77
CA ASP A 380 -19.54 28.60 13.68
C ASP A 380 -18.96 29.71 12.81
N LEU A 381 -18.29 29.32 11.73
CA LEU A 381 -17.53 30.24 10.88
C LEU A 381 -18.46 31.07 9.98
N LYS A 382 -18.68 32.33 10.35
CA LYS A 382 -19.45 33.32 9.56
C LYS A 382 -18.60 34.45 8.97
N GLY A 383 -17.34 34.54 9.37
CA GLY A 383 -16.43 35.66 9.06
C GLY A 383 -15.02 35.40 9.58
N ASN A 384 -14.28 36.43 10.01
CA ASN A 384 -12.99 36.23 10.68
C ASN A 384 -13.20 35.80 12.15
N THR A 385 -12.51 34.76 12.57
CA THR A 385 -12.58 34.20 13.93
C THR A 385 -11.17 33.96 14.46
N VAL A 386 -10.94 34.27 15.74
CA VAL A 386 -9.69 33.93 16.43
C VAL A 386 -9.91 32.69 17.29
N ALA A 387 -9.00 31.71 17.20
CA ALA A 387 -9.00 30.53 18.05
C ALA A 387 -7.56 30.21 18.51
N ASP A 388 -7.27 30.45 19.79
CA ASP A 388 -5.98 30.15 20.39
C ASP A 388 -6.03 28.79 21.08
N PHE A 389 -4.91 28.07 21.07
CA PHE A 389 -4.82 26.74 21.68
C PHE A 389 -3.59 26.60 22.56
N GLN A 390 -3.69 25.75 23.58
CA GLN A 390 -2.58 25.25 24.34
C GLN A 390 -2.69 23.72 24.41
N VAL A 391 -1.66 23.01 23.96
CA VAL A 391 -1.64 21.54 24.05
C VAL A 391 -1.32 21.10 25.48
N LYS A 392 -1.77 19.90 25.83
CA LYS A 392 -1.57 19.31 27.16
C LYS A 392 -0.28 18.48 27.17
N PRO A 393 0.41 18.30 28.33
CA PRO A 393 1.59 17.44 28.39
C PRO A 393 1.27 16.00 27.94
N GLY A 394 2.12 15.42 27.11
CA GLY A 394 2.10 13.98 26.80
C GLY A 394 2.78 13.16 27.90
N ALA A 395 2.93 11.86 27.67
CA ALA A 395 3.63 10.92 28.55
C ALA A 395 4.59 10.05 27.74
N ARG A 396 5.37 9.21 28.43
CA ARG A 396 6.29 8.23 27.85
C ARG A 396 5.82 6.81 28.19
N ALA A 397 5.94 5.86 27.28
CA ALA A 397 5.78 4.43 27.56
C ALA A 397 7.12 3.71 27.38
N ALA A 398 7.43 2.82 28.31
CA ALA A 398 8.64 2.00 28.35
C ALA A 398 8.24 0.56 28.70
N LEU A 399 7.93 -0.23 27.69
CA LEU A 399 7.29 -1.54 27.83
C LEU A 399 8.26 -2.66 27.45
N THR A 400 8.13 -3.81 28.10
CA THR A 400 8.89 -5.03 27.79
C THR A 400 7.95 -6.25 27.79
N ALA A 401 8.37 -7.38 27.22
CA ALA A 401 7.61 -8.63 27.31
C ALA A 401 8.54 -9.83 27.47
N VAL A 402 8.03 -10.87 28.13
CA VAL A 402 8.71 -12.17 28.29
C VAL A 402 7.77 -13.33 27.97
N ASP A 403 8.32 -14.49 27.64
CA ASP A 403 7.59 -15.76 27.55
C ASP A 403 7.27 -16.35 28.94
N GLU A 404 6.63 -17.51 28.98
CA GLU A 404 6.30 -18.22 30.23
C GLU A 404 7.53 -18.66 31.05
N ASN A 405 8.72 -18.64 30.45
CA ASN A 405 9.99 -18.99 31.08
C ASN A 405 10.82 -17.76 31.46
N GLY A 406 10.29 -16.55 31.26
CA GLY A 406 10.97 -15.29 31.55
C GLY A 406 11.99 -14.86 30.49
N LYS A 407 12.00 -15.48 29.31
CA LYS A 407 12.88 -15.07 28.20
C LYS A 407 12.26 -13.86 27.48
N PRO A 408 13.05 -12.82 27.15
CA PRO A 408 12.55 -11.68 26.38
C PRO A 408 11.95 -12.10 25.03
N VAL A 409 10.84 -11.45 24.67
CA VAL A 409 10.20 -11.59 23.36
C VAL A 409 10.07 -10.22 22.69
N ASP A 410 10.30 -10.17 21.39
CA ASP A 410 9.97 -8.99 20.59
C ASP A 410 8.46 -8.95 20.34
N PHE A 411 7.85 -7.79 20.47
CA PHE A 411 6.39 -7.67 20.42
C PHE A 411 5.93 -6.36 19.76
N LYS A 412 4.72 -6.42 19.22
CA LYS A 412 3.96 -5.25 18.78
C LYS A 412 3.07 -4.82 19.94
N VAL A 413 2.96 -3.53 20.21
CA VAL A 413 1.97 -2.98 21.14
C VAL A 413 1.02 -2.06 20.41
N VAL A 414 -0.28 -2.28 20.61
CA VAL A 414 -1.36 -1.41 20.14
C VAL A 414 -1.95 -0.66 21.33
N VAL A 415 -2.02 0.66 21.23
CA VAL A 415 -2.58 1.54 22.27
C VAL A 415 -3.95 2.04 21.82
N THR A 416 -4.99 1.71 22.59
CA THR A 416 -6.36 2.20 22.34
C THR A 416 -6.80 3.15 23.44
N GLY A 417 -7.78 4.01 23.13
CA GLY A 417 -8.21 5.11 24.00
C GLY A 417 -7.46 6.43 23.76
N ILE A 418 -6.62 6.49 22.74
CA ILE A 418 -5.96 7.71 22.25
C ILE A 418 -6.63 8.21 20.97
N LYS A 419 -6.44 9.51 20.66
CA LYS A 419 -6.89 10.14 19.42
C LYS A 419 -5.66 10.54 18.58
N SER A 420 -5.62 10.12 17.32
CA SER A 420 -4.65 10.56 16.31
C SER A 420 -5.38 10.66 14.97
N ASP A 421 -5.42 11.85 14.41
CA ASP A 421 -6.16 12.13 13.16
C ASP A 421 -5.19 12.37 11.98
N VAL A 422 -3.91 12.54 12.29
CA VAL A 422 -2.85 12.75 11.31
C VAL A 422 -1.78 11.70 11.55
N LYS A 423 -1.68 10.74 10.64
CA LYS A 423 -0.77 9.59 10.73
C LYS A 423 0.69 10.00 10.98
N GLY A 424 1.15 11.07 10.33
CA GLY A 424 2.51 11.60 10.48
C GLY A 424 2.87 12.14 11.89
N LEU A 425 1.91 12.26 12.82
CA LEU A 425 2.18 12.67 14.21
C LEU A 425 2.41 11.51 15.17
N GLY A 426 2.25 10.27 14.69
CA GLY A 426 2.35 9.05 15.49
C GLY A 426 1.07 8.22 15.42
N GLY A 427 1.25 6.90 15.50
CA GLY A 427 0.16 5.93 15.42
C GLY A 427 -0.30 5.40 16.79
N SER A 428 -1.13 4.37 16.74
CA SER A 428 -1.46 3.54 17.90
C SER A 428 -0.59 2.29 17.99
N VAL A 429 0.23 2.01 16.98
CA VAL A 429 1.00 0.77 16.85
C VAL A 429 2.49 1.08 17.01
N TYR A 430 3.16 0.32 17.87
CA TYR A 430 4.58 0.45 18.14
C TYR A 430 5.24 -0.93 18.22
N PHE A 431 6.54 -0.99 17.93
CA PHE A 431 7.32 -2.21 17.97
C PHE A 431 8.45 -2.10 18.99
N THR A 432 8.93 -3.25 19.48
CA THR A 432 10.18 -3.30 20.23
C THR A 432 11.38 -2.99 19.36
N ASP A 433 12.38 -2.31 19.94
CA ASP A 433 13.73 -2.33 19.39
C ASP A 433 14.35 -3.71 19.64
N PRO A 434 14.71 -4.48 18.58
CA PRO A 434 15.27 -5.82 18.73
C PRO A 434 16.60 -5.88 19.50
N ALA A 435 17.34 -4.77 19.59
CA ALA A 435 18.59 -4.73 20.35
C ALA A 435 18.35 -4.69 21.87
N THR A 436 17.20 -4.15 22.30
CA THR A 436 16.88 -3.93 23.72
C THR A 436 15.65 -4.71 24.21
N HIS A 437 14.88 -5.31 23.29
CA HIS A 437 13.58 -5.94 23.55
C HIS A 437 12.59 -5.02 24.28
N LYS A 438 12.68 -3.72 24.01
CA LYS A 438 11.89 -2.67 24.67
C LYS A 438 11.14 -1.84 23.63
N ALA A 439 9.87 -1.58 23.88
CA ALA A 439 9.09 -0.57 23.16
C ALA A 439 9.12 0.74 23.95
N ASP A 440 9.72 1.79 23.37
CA ASP A 440 9.94 3.09 24.02
C ASP A 440 9.45 4.23 23.13
N PHE A 441 8.33 4.86 23.51
CA PHE A 441 7.62 5.83 22.66
C PHE A 441 6.87 6.88 23.48
N ASP A 442 6.52 7.99 22.83
CA ASP A 442 5.65 9.00 23.41
C ASP A 442 4.18 8.58 23.26
N VAL A 443 3.37 8.85 24.28
CA VAL A 443 1.94 8.50 24.29
C VAL A 443 1.12 9.67 24.81
N SER A 444 -0.02 9.92 24.19
CA SER A 444 -1.01 10.87 24.70
C SER A 444 -1.51 10.43 26.09
N ALA A 445 -1.81 11.39 26.95
CA ALA A 445 -2.31 11.19 28.30
C ALA A 445 -3.71 11.80 28.47
N PRO A 446 -4.73 11.29 27.74
CA PRO A 446 -6.08 11.80 27.85
C PRO A 446 -6.72 11.41 29.20
N GLU A 447 -7.83 12.06 29.55
CA GLU A 447 -8.56 11.82 30.81
C GLU A 447 -9.45 10.57 30.76
N ASN A 448 -8.94 9.47 30.21
CA ASN A 448 -9.59 8.16 30.16
C ASN A 448 -8.59 7.02 30.38
N GLU A 449 -9.11 5.82 30.66
CA GLU A 449 -8.28 4.62 30.72
C GLU A 449 -7.75 4.29 29.32
N LEU A 450 -6.45 3.98 29.23
CA LEU A 450 -5.80 3.48 28.03
C LEU A 450 -5.63 1.97 28.14
N THR A 451 -5.77 1.27 27.01
CA THR A 451 -5.43 -0.16 26.91
C THR A 451 -4.21 -0.33 26.01
N PHE A 452 -3.17 -0.95 26.57
CA PHE A 452 -1.99 -1.40 25.85
C PHE A 452 -2.13 -2.89 25.58
N THR A 453 -2.21 -3.30 24.32
CA THR A 453 -2.33 -4.70 23.92
C THR A 453 -1.05 -5.16 23.26
N ALA A 454 -0.35 -6.13 23.86
CA ALA A 454 0.89 -6.69 23.34
C ALA A 454 0.63 -7.96 22.52
N TYR A 455 1.30 -8.09 21.38
CA TYR A 455 1.17 -9.17 20.42
C TYR A 455 2.55 -9.78 20.11
N HIS A 456 2.66 -11.11 20.23
CA HIS A 456 3.79 -11.89 19.72
C HIS A 456 3.30 -13.26 19.27
N GLY A 457 3.34 -13.61 17.97
CA GLY A 457 2.76 -14.87 17.48
C GLY A 457 1.25 -15.00 17.69
N ALA A 458 0.57 -13.88 17.92
CA ALA A 458 -0.85 -13.81 18.24
C ALA A 458 -1.70 -14.45 17.13
N ASP A 459 -2.76 -15.15 17.52
CA ASP A 459 -3.66 -15.93 16.67
C ASP A 459 -3.07 -17.24 16.09
N TYR A 460 -1.76 -17.47 16.23
CA TYR A 460 -1.09 -18.69 15.75
C TYR A 460 -0.53 -19.53 16.90
N THR A 461 0.44 -18.98 17.63
CA THR A 461 1.17 -19.66 18.70
C THR A 461 0.88 -19.07 20.06
N SER A 462 0.24 -17.91 20.15
CA SER A 462 -0.12 -17.25 21.42
C SER A 462 -1.43 -16.46 21.30
N LYS A 463 -1.84 -15.84 22.41
CA LYS A 463 -2.91 -14.82 22.45
C LYS A 463 -2.33 -13.46 22.82
N PRO A 464 -2.93 -12.36 22.35
CA PRO A 464 -2.56 -11.03 22.82
C PRO A 464 -2.83 -10.86 24.32
N VAL A 465 -2.05 -9.99 24.97
CA VAL A 465 -2.16 -9.69 26.41
C VAL A 465 -2.39 -8.21 26.61
N GLU A 466 -3.34 -7.86 27.48
CA GLU A 466 -3.74 -6.47 27.74
C GLU A 466 -3.21 -5.94 29.08
N PHE A 467 -2.83 -4.67 29.09
CA PHE A 467 -2.56 -3.87 30.27
C PHE A 467 -3.35 -2.57 30.20
N LYS A 468 -4.20 -2.32 31.20
CA LYS A 468 -5.06 -1.13 31.27
C LYS A 468 -4.58 -0.19 32.37
N THR A 469 -4.49 1.10 32.06
CA THR A 469 -4.06 2.09 33.04
C THR A 469 -4.48 3.51 32.65
N PHE A 470 -4.58 4.39 33.65
CA PHE A 470 -4.73 5.82 33.44
C PHE A 470 -3.33 6.46 33.34
N VAL A 471 -3.07 7.17 32.25
CA VAL A 471 -1.78 7.82 31.99
C VAL A 471 -1.90 9.31 32.28
N LYS A 472 -0.96 9.87 33.05
CA LYS A 472 -0.89 11.30 33.36
C LYS A 472 0.20 11.99 32.54
N GLY A 473 -0.04 13.25 32.17
CA GLY A 473 0.97 14.08 31.51
C GLY A 473 2.27 14.18 32.34
N GLY A 474 3.41 14.01 31.67
CA GLY A 474 4.75 13.97 32.27
C GLY A 474 5.14 12.62 32.91
N GLN A 475 4.26 11.62 32.93
CA GLN A 475 4.53 10.30 33.47
C GLN A 475 5.37 9.45 32.51
N THR A 476 6.14 8.50 33.04
CA THR A 476 6.62 7.33 32.29
C THR A 476 5.86 6.09 32.74
N VAL A 477 5.13 5.45 31.83
CA VAL A 477 4.44 4.17 32.03
C VAL A 477 5.44 3.04 31.83
N GLN A 478 5.58 2.17 32.83
CA GLN A 478 6.43 0.99 32.77
C GLN A 478 5.60 -0.26 33.03
N HIS A 479 5.74 -1.26 32.17
CA HIS A 479 5.07 -2.55 32.31
C HIS A 479 5.88 -3.66 31.62
N GLN A 480 5.83 -4.87 32.18
CA GLN A 480 6.35 -6.08 31.57
C GLN A 480 5.20 -7.05 31.34
N PHE A 481 4.92 -7.35 30.06
CA PHE A 481 3.93 -8.36 29.67
C PHE A 481 4.51 -9.77 29.82
N VAL A 482 3.64 -10.75 30.06
CA VAL A 482 3.97 -12.18 29.95
C VAL A 482 3.12 -12.77 28.83
N ILE A 483 3.73 -13.15 27.71
CA ILE A 483 3.06 -13.68 26.52
C ILE A 483 3.44 -15.16 26.37
N PRO A 484 2.61 -16.10 26.82
CA PRO A 484 2.94 -17.53 26.76
C PRO A 484 2.85 -18.07 25.33
N GLN A 485 3.79 -18.94 24.96
CA GLN A 485 3.70 -19.72 23.72
C GLN A 485 2.84 -20.97 23.97
N LEU A 486 1.65 -21.00 23.38
CA LEU A 486 0.64 -22.05 23.54
C LEU A 486 0.80 -23.20 22.53
N ILE A 487 1.38 -22.94 21.36
CA ILE A 487 1.64 -23.94 20.31
C ILE A 487 3.10 -23.81 19.87
N HIS A 488 3.76 -24.96 19.66
CA HIS A 488 5.17 -25.05 19.27
C HIS A 488 5.36 -25.79 17.93
N PRO A 489 4.98 -25.19 16.79
CA PRO A 489 5.15 -25.84 15.48
C PRO A 489 6.61 -26.17 15.17
N GLU A 490 7.55 -25.35 15.67
CA GLU A 490 8.98 -25.48 15.43
C GLU A 490 9.55 -26.80 15.98
N LYS A 491 8.97 -27.32 17.06
CA LYS A 491 9.35 -28.62 17.64
C LYS A 491 9.01 -29.79 16.73
N ALA A 492 8.07 -29.60 15.81
CA ALA A 492 7.68 -30.56 14.79
C ALA A 492 8.26 -30.21 13.40
N GLY A 493 9.25 -29.31 13.33
CA GLY A 493 9.89 -28.92 12.07
C GLY A 493 9.07 -27.98 11.19
N TRP A 494 7.95 -27.44 11.69
CA TRP A 494 7.12 -26.49 10.98
C TRP A 494 7.51 -25.07 11.35
N TYR A 495 7.83 -24.27 10.33
CA TYR A 495 8.23 -22.87 10.51
C TYR A 495 7.30 -21.98 9.70
N GLY A 496 6.93 -20.83 10.26
CA GLY A 496 5.99 -19.88 9.69
C GLY A 496 6.69 -18.63 9.14
N ASN A 497 6.25 -18.19 7.97
CA ASN A 497 6.68 -16.94 7.36
C ASN A 497 5.51 -16.24 6.68
N ASP A 498 5.68 -14.97 6.36
CA ASP A 498 4.79 -14.20 5.49
C ASP A 498 5.60 -13.80 4.25
N ASN A 499 5.28 -14.38 3.09
CA ASN A 499 6.17 -14.37 1.93
C ASN A 499 6.09 -13.11 1.06
N HIS A 500 5.21 -12.16 1.38
CA HIS A 500 4.96 -10.98 0.55
C HIS A 500 4.79 -9.74 1.44
N GLN A 501 5.85 -8.92 1.52
CA GLN A 501 5.93 -7.77 2.41
C GLN A 501 6.85 -6.70 1.81
N HIS A 502 6.37 -5.45 1.83
CA HIS A 502 7.07 -4.28 1.28
C HIS A 502 7.73 -3.45 2.39
N ALA A 503 8.89 -2.87 2.07
CA ALA A 503 9.63 -1.96 2.92
C ALA A 503 9.30 -0.50 2.57
N ASP A 504 10.30 0.36 2.39
CA ASP A 504 10.20 1.81 2.18
C ASP A 504 10.60 2.21 0.75
N HIS A 505 10.46 1.29 -0.20
CA HIS A 505 10.57 1.58 -1.62
C HIS A 505 9.19 1.55 -2.27
N GLY A 506 8.95 2.48 -3.19
CA GLY A 506 7.67 2.53 -3.87
C GLY A 506 6.55 2.98 -2.96
N ASP A 507 5.50 2.18 -2.88
CA ASP A 507 4.28 2.44 -2.12
C ASP A 507 4.30 1.82 -0.71
N GLY A 508 5.34 1.06 -0.37
CA GLY A 508 5.62 0.65 1.01
C GLY A 508 6.18 1.81 1.83
N ALA A 509 5.75 1.97 3.09
CA ALA A 509 6.08 3.07 3.99
C ALA A 509 6.91 2.66 5.22
N THR A 510 7.31 1.38 5.32
CA THR A 510 7.99 0.84 6.50
C THR A 510 9.48 0.69 6.24
N THR A 511 10.33 1.37 7.01
CA THR A 511 11.77 1.24 6.81
C THR A 511 12.25 -0.19 7.03
N VAL A 512 13.33 -0.59 6.36
CA VAL A 512 13.90 -1.96 6.52
C VAL A 512 14.11 -2.37 8.00
N PRO A 513 14.67 -1.52 8.89
CA PRO A 513 14.78 -1.85 10.31
C PRO A 513 13.43 -2.02 11.04
N GLU A 514 12.44 -1.20 10.71
CA GLU A 514 11.09 -1.30 11.29
C GLU A 514 10.36 -2.54 10.80
N LEU A 515 10.49 -2.88 9.52
CA LEU A 515 9.95 -4.12 8.95
C LEU A 515 10.58 -5.34 9.61
N PHE A 516 11.89 -5.33 9.80
CA PHE A 516 12.60 -6.38 10.53
C PHE A 516 12.04 -6.54 11.95
N ALA A 517 11.88 -5.45 12.71
CA ALA A 517 11.30 -5.48 14.04
C ALA A 517 9.84 -5.98 14.04
N ALA A 518 9.04 -5.56 13.05
CA ALA A 518 7.66 -6.00 12.89
C ALA A 518 7.54 -7.50 12.60
N GLN A 519 8.44 -8.07 11.77
CA GLN A 519 8.50 -9.51 11.50
C GLN A 519 8.88 -10.33 12.75
N LEU A 520 9.80 -9.81 13.59
CA LEU A 520 10.13 -10.40 14.88
C LEU A 520 8.96 -10.35 15.86
N ALA A 521 8.32 -9.19 15.96
CA ALA A 521 7.13 -8.97 16.78
C ALA A 521 5.95 -9.85 16.34
N ALA A 522 5.81 -10.12 15.05
CA ALA A 522 4.84 -11.07 14.54
C ALA A 522 5.18 -12.52 14.97
N GLY A 523 6.41 -12.82 15.34
CA GLY A 523 6.85 -14.18 15.64
C GLY A 523 6.99 -15.02 14.37
N LEU A 524 7.45 -14.42 13.28
CA LEU A 524 7.88 -15.16 12.08
C LEU A 524 9.22 -15.85 12.36
N ASP A 525 9.51 -16.95 11.67
CA ASP A 525 10.76 -17.72 11.86
C ASP A 525 11.90 -17.27 10.94
N LEU A 526 11.58 -16.52 9.88
CA LEU A 526 12.51 -16.02 8.88
C LEU A 526 12.28 -14.52 8.66
N ASN A 527 13.22 -13.87 7.99
CA ASN A 527 13.07 -12.50 7.52
C ASN A 527 13.15 -12.43 6.00
N LEU A 528 12.46 -11.44 5.43
CA LEU A 528 12.52 -11.13 3.99
C LEU A 528 12.12 -9.68 3.74
N VAL A 529 12.33 -9.25 2.51
CA VAL A 529 11.78 -8.03 1.91
C VAL A 529 11.50 -8.34 0.46
N LEU A 530 10.43 -7.77 -0.10
CA LEU A 530 9.95 -8.06 -1.43
C LEU A 530 9.33 -6.77 -2.00
N ASP A 531 10.17 -5.79 -2.34
CA ASP A 531 9.70 -4.51 -2.90
C ASP A 531 9.40 -4.64 -4.41
N HIS A 532 8.52 -3.76 -4.91
CA HIS A 532 8.20 -3.61 -6.33
C HIS A 532 9.42 -3.21 -7.15
N ASP A 533 9.78 -4.04 -8.13
CA ASP A 533 10.81 -3.79 -9.15
C ASP A 533 12.13 -3.24 -8.58
N TYR A 534 12.46 -3.60 -7.33
CA TYR A 534 13.58 -3.08 -6.57
C TYR A 534 14.23 -4.13 -5.67
N ILE A 535 15.56 -4.23 -5.76
CA ILE A 535 16.37 -5.19 -4.99
C ILE A 535 17.28 -4.54 -3.94
N GLY A 536 17.30 -3.20 -3.85
CA GLY A 536 18.26 -2.50 -3.01
C GLY A 536 18.08 -2.77 -1.51
N ASN A 537 16.85 -3.01 -1.07
CA ASN A 537 16.52 -3.32 0.32
C ASN A 537 16.88 -4.75 0.77
N ILE A 538 17.21 -5.64 -0.18
CA ILE A 538 17.67 -7.00 0.13
C ILE A 538 18.94 -6.97 0.99
N LYS A 539 19.90 -6.09 0.64
CA LYS A 539 21.17 -5.98 1.36
C LYS A 539 20.99 -5.56 2.84
N PRO A 540 20.35 -4.41 3.16
CA PRO A 540 20.18 -4.01 4.56
C PRO A 540 19.35 -5.03 5.37
N MET A 541 18.32 -5.65 4.78
CA MET A 541 17.54 -6.69 5.46
C MET A 541 18.41 -7.93 5.75
N ARG A 542 19.26 -8.34 4.81
CA ARG A 542 20.23 -9.44 4.99
C ARG A 542 21.24 -9.14 6.09
N GLU A 543 21.73 -7.90 6.18
CA GLU A 543 22.67 -7.47 7.21
C GLU A 543 22.04 -7.58 8.62
N LEU A 544 20.79 -7.13 8.77
CA LEU A 544 20.02 -7.31 10.01
C LEU A 544 19.80 -8.79 10.33
N ALA A 545 19.32 -9.59 9.37
CA ALA A 545 19.11 -11.01 9.57
C ALA A 545 20.41 -11.72 10.02
N ASN A 546 21.57 -11.39 9.43
CA ASN A 546 22.86 -11.92 9.83
C ASN A 546 23.26 -11.49 11.25
N GLN A 547 23.07 -10.21 11.60
CA GLN A 547 23.35 -9.66 12.93
C GLN A 547 22.60 -10.45 14.01
N TYR A 548 21.32 -10.76 13.77
CA TYR A 548 20.46 -11.49 14.69
C TYR A 548 20.47 -13.02 14.47
N LYS A 549 21.33 -13.53 13.59
CA LYS A 549 21.49 -14.97 13.26
C LYS A 549 20.21 -15.64 12.76
N ARG A 550 19.41 -14.91 12.00
CA ARG A 550 18.12 -15.35 11.48
C ARG A 550 18.23 -15.83 10.03
N PRO A 551 17.45 -16.86 9.63
CA PRO A 551 17.30 -17.21 8.23
C PRO A 551 16.69 -16.06 7.42
N PHE A 552 17.19 -15.87 6.19
CA PHE A 552 16.77 -14.80 5.31
C PHE A 552 16.38 -15.35 3.92
N ILE A 553 15.37 -14.74 3.31
CA ILE A 553 14.92 -15.04 1.94
C ILE A 553 15.01 -13.73 1.12
N PRO A 554 15.97 -13.62 0.17
CA PRO A 554 16.03 -12.47 -0.73
C PRO A 554 14.91 -12.59 -1.78
N ASN A 555 14.03 -11.60 -1.89
CA ASN A 555 12.92 -11.62 -2.82
C ASN A 555 12.78 -10.28 -3.58
N VAL A 556 11.97 -10.28 -4.63
CA VAL A 556 11.53 -9.08 -5.39
C VAL A 556 10.13 -9.34 -5.97
N GLU A 557 9.30 -8.30 -6.06
CA GLU A 557 8.06 -8.35 -6.85
C GLU A 557 8.31 -7.77 -8.22
N VAL A 558 7.93 -8.48 -9.27
CA VAL A 558 7.91 -7.95 -10.63
C VAL A 558 6.49 -7.54 -10.97
N SER A 559 6.28 -6.27 -11.29
CA SER A 559 4.94 -5.65 -11.23
C SER A 559 4.52 -4.93 -12.51
N PRO A 560 4.30 -5.64 -13.63
CA PRO A 560 3.57 -5.06 -14.75
C PRO A 560 2.12 -4.72 -14.35
N GLY A 561 1.52 -3.70 -14.97
CA GLY A 561 0.17 -3.23 -14.60
C GLY A 561 -0.97 -4.25 -14.76
N TRP A 562 -0.70 -5.40 -15.39
CA TRP A 562 -1.67 -6.46 -15.67
C TRP A 562 -1.48 -7.73 -14.81
N GLY A 563 -0.48 -7.79 -13.93
CA GLY A 563 -0.24 -8.95 -13.05
C GLY A 563 1.06 -8.80 -12.25
N HIS A 564 1.19 -9.47 -11.11
CA HIS A 564 2.43 -9.40 -10.32
C HIS A 564 3.03 -10.79 -10.06
N TRP A 565 4.37 -10.87 -10.00
CA TRP A 565 5.12 -12.09 -9.72
C TRP A 565 6.13 -11.90 -8.60
N GLY A 566 6.04 -12.73 -7.57
CA GLY A 566 7.06 -12.82 -6.53
C GLY A 566 8.18 -13.78 -6.92
N PHE A 567 9.43 -13.31 -6.89
CA PHE A 567 10.60 -14.16 -7.06
C PHE A 567 11.19 -14.50 -5.68
N LEU A 568 11.01 -15.74 -5.24
CA LEU A 568 11.51 -16.20 -3.96
C LEU A 568 12.95 -16.73 -4.09
N MET A 569 13.84 -16.31 -3.18
CA MET A 569 15.27 -16.65 -3.20
C MET A 569 16.02 -16.14 -4.44
N VAL A 570 15.70 -14.93 -4.88
CA VAL A 570 16.31 -14.27 -6.05
C VAL A 570 17.83 -14.11 -5.89
N ASN A 571 18.57 -14.36 -6.95
CA ASN A 571 19.98 -14.02 -7.06
C ASN A 571 20.16 -12.50 -7.22
N ASP A 572 20.28 -11.80 -6.10
CA ASP A 572 20.45 -10.35 -5.98
C ASP A 572 21.81 -9.79 -6.47
N LYS A 573 22.64 -10.63 -7.09
CA LYS A 573 23.84 -10.20 -7.83
C LYS A 573 23.54 -9.88 -9.30
N MET A 574 22.37 -10.29 -9.80
CA MET A 574 21.90 -9.95 -11.14
C MET A 574 21.18 -8.59 -11.11
N PRO A 575 21.07 -7.91 -12.27
CA PRO A 575 20.23 -6.72 -12.36
C PRO A 575 18.78 -7.00 -11.95
N CYS A 576 18.09 -5.95 -11.53
CA CYS A 576 16.65 -6.01 -11.24
C CYS A 576 15.89 -6.64 -12.43
N PRO A 577 14.86 -7.46 -12.18
CA PRO A 577 14.01 -7.97 -13.26
C PRO A 577 13.40 -6.85 -14.09
N ASP A 578 13.17 -7.12 -15.38
CA ASP A 578 12.47 -6.21 -16.28
C ASP A 578 10.95 -6.50 -16.26
N PRO A 579 10.10 -5.58 -15.76
CA PRO A 579 8.66 -5.78 -15.69
C PRO A 579 7.96 -5.60 -17.04
N SER A 580 8.63 -5.11 -18.10
CA SER A 580 7.99 -4.85 -19.40
C SER A 580 7.76 -6.10 -20.27
N LEU A 581 8.23 -7.27 -19.82
CA LEU A 581 8.21 -8.51 -20.60
C LEU A 581 6.84 -9.21 -20.57
N THR A 582 6.66 -10.21 -21.45
CA THR A 582 5.47 -11.08 -21.43
C THR A 582 5.45 -11.97 -20.16
N PRO A 583 4.29 -12.54 -19.75
CA PRO A 583 4.21 -13.36 -18.54
C PRO A 583 5.21 -14.52 -18.53
N GLY A 584 5.35 -15.23 -19.66
CA GLY A 584 6.29 -16.33 -19.78
C GLY A 584 7.75 -15.90 -19.67
N GLU A 585 8.10 -14.72 -20.19
CA GLU A 585 9.44 -14.16 -20.08
C GLU A 585 9.74 -13.66 -18.66
N ILE A 586 8.77 -13.06 -17.96
CA ILE A 586 8.90 -12.71 -16.53
C ILE A 586 9.16 -13.98 -15.71
N ILE A 587 8.38 -15.04 -15.90
CA ILE A 587 8.59 -16.31 -15.19
C ILE A 587 10.00 -16.86 -15.49
N GLN A 588 10.43 -16.84 -16.75
CA GLN A 588 11.78 -17.28 -17.13
C GLN A 588 12.88 -16.43 -16.47
N GLN A 589 12.70 -15.10 -16.37
CA GLN A 589 13.63 -14.22 -15.67
C GLN A 589 13.82 -14.61 -14.20
N GLY A 590 12.76 -15.10 -13.54
CA GLY A 590 12.82 -15.62 -12.18
C GLY A 590 13.64 -16.90 -12.10
N HIS A 591 13.38 -17.86 -12.99
CA HIS A 591 14.13 -19.12 -13.05
C HIS A 591 15.62 -18.90 -13.36
N ASP A 592 15.95 -17.98 -14.27
CA ASP A 592 17.33 -17.60 -14.61
C ASP A 592 18.09 -16.98 -13.41
N ARG A 593 17.36 -16.53 -12.39
CA ARG A 593 17.88 -15.97 -11.12
C ARG A 593 17.84 -16.97 -9.97
N ASP A 594 17.73 -18.27 -10.24
CA ASP A 594 17.62 -19.35 -9.24
C ASP A 594 16.43 -19.17 -8.26
N ALA A 595 15.41 -18.41 -8.68
CA ALA A 595 14.22 -18.13 -7.91
C ALA A 595 13.12 -19.13 -8.22
N LEU A 596 12.19 -19.28 -7.27
CA LEU A 596 10.88 -19.86 -7.54
C LEU A 596 9.85 -18.75 -7.68
N VAL A 597 8.87 -18.95 -8.55
CA VAL A 597 7.97 -17.90 -9.01
C VAL A 597 6.58 -18.10 -8.42
N VAL A 598 6.09 -17.07 -7.74
CA VAL A 598 4.73 -16.97 -7.20
C VAL A 598 3.92 -16.04 -8.10
N MET A 599 2.73 -16.45 -8.51
CA MET A 599 1.73 -15.52 -9.05
C MET A 599 1.01 -14.86 -7.87
N HIS A 600 1.33 -13.58 -7.65
CA HIS A 600 0.76 -12.81 -6.54
C HIS A 600 -0.70 -12.44 -6.82
N HIS A 601 -1.49 -12.47 -5.75
CA HIS A 601 -2.90 -12.07 -5.67
C HIS A 601 -3.67 -12.17 -7.02
N PRO A 602 -3.86 -13.39 -7.57
CA PRO A 602 -4.13 -13.59 -9.01
C PRO A 602 -5.42 -12.95 -9.55
N PHE A 603 -6.38 -12.69 -8.66
CA PHE A 603 -7.73 -12.20 -8.98
C PHE A 603 -8.05 -10.81 -8.41
N THR A 604 -7.04 -10.03 -8.02
CA THR A 604 -7.22 -8.58 -7.80
C THR A 604 -7.51 -7.86 -9.12
N ASP A 605 -7.88 -6.58 -9.07
CA ASP A 605 -8.16 -5.77 -10.27
C ASP A 605 -6.94 -5.72 -11.24
N TYR A 606 -5.72 -5.80 -10.70
CA TYR A 606 -4.45 -5.83 -11.42
C TYR A 606 -3.78 -7.23 -11.35
N GLY A 607 -4.54 -8.29 -11.02
CA GLY A 607 -4.06 -9.66 -10.99
C GLY A 607 -4.03 -10.31 -12.37
N PHE A 608 -3.06 -11.17 -12.64
CA PHE A 608 -2.87 -11.78 -13.95
C PHE A 608 -4.10 -12.55 -14.44
N LEU A 609 -4.77 -13.32 -13.58
CA LEU A 609 -5.91 -14.13 -13.99
C LEU A 609 -7.18 -13.30 -14.22
N THR A 610 -7.26 -12.08 -13.67
CA THR A 610 -8.30 -11.10 -14.03
C THR A 610 -8.04 -10.52 -15.42
N ASN A 611 -6.77 -10.24 -15.75
CA ASN A 611 -6.40 -9.49 -16.94
C ASN A 611 -5.91 -10.34 -18.12
N ARG A 612 -5.74 -11.66 -17.94
CA ARG A 612 -5.10 -12.60 -18.87
C ARG A 612 -5.46 -12.40 -20.34
N ALA A 613 -6.74 -12.28 -20.66
CA ALA A 613 -7.23 -12.14 -22.03
C ALA A 613 -6.75 -10.84 -22.73
N GLY A 614 -6.45 -9.80 -21.96
CA GLY A 614 -5.91 -8.53 -22.44
C GLY A 614 -4.39 -8.47 -22.51
N VAL A 615 -3.67 -9.54 -22.14
CA VAL A 615 -2.21 -9.54 -22.01
C VAL A 615 -1.55 -10.25 -23.18
N LYS A 616 -0.54 -9.61 -23.77
CA LYS A 616 0.31 -10.23 -24.79
C LYS A 616 1.03 -11.45 -24.20
N GLY A 617 0.81 -12.62 -24.79
CA GLY A 617 1.34 -13.89 -24.30
C GLY A 617 0.61 -14.44 -23.06
N GLY A 618 -0.55 -13.88 -22.71
CA GLY A 618 -1.35 -14.35 -21.56
C GLY A 618 -1.81 -15.81 -21.69
N ASP A 619 -2.06 -16.27 -22.92
CA ASP A 619 -2.46 -17.66 -23.22
C ASP A 619 -1.31 -18.53 -23.74
N ASP A 620 -0.09 -18.01 -23.77
CA ASP A 620 1.07 -18.81 -24.16
C ASP A 620 1.35 -19.88 -23.10
N PRO A 621 1.72 -21.12 -23.48
CA PRO A 621 2.03 -22.16 -22.51
C PRO A 621 3.11 -21.80 -21.49
N SER A 622 4.01 -20.86 -21.82
CA SER A 622 5.05 -20.37 -20.92
C SER A 622 4.49 -19.54 -19.75
N ALA A 623 3.30 -18.94 -19.88
CA ALA A 623 2.63 -18.23 -18.78
C ALA A 623 2.19 -19.18 -17.64
N GLU A 624 2.24 -20.49 -17.87
CA GLU A 624 1.88 -21.53 -16.90
C GLU A 624 3.10 -22.08 -16.12
N ASN A 625 4.30 -21.55 -16.34
CA ASN A 625 5.54 -22.12 -15.80
C ASN A 625 5.86 -21.76 -14.33
N PHE A 626 5.03 -20.95 -13.66
CA PHE A 626 5.19 -20.55 -12.25
C PHE A 626 5.04 -21.72 -11.25
N GLU A 627 5.56 -21.63 -10.03
CA GLU A 627 5.44 -22.70 -9.04
C GLU A 627 4.23 -22.52 -8.10
N PHE A 628 3.91 -21.27 -7.75
CA PHE A 628 2.99 -20.98 -6.67
C PHE A 628 1.85 -20.03 -7.04
N LEU A 629 0.71 -20.21 -6.36
CA LEU A 629 -0.45 -19.31 -6.37
C LEU A 629 -0.62 -18.72 -4.97
N GLU A 630 -0.67 -17.40 -4.87
CA GLU A 630 -0.80 -16.72 -3.57
C GLU A 630 -2.24 -16.66 -3.07
N LEU A 631 -2.44 -16.96 -1.79
CA LEU A 631 -3.62 -16.57 -1.01
C LEU A 631 -3.26 -15.43 -0.07
N GLN A 632 -4.16 -14.47 0.09
CA GLN A 632 -4.03 -13.32 0.99
C GLN A 632 -4.98 -13.42 2.19
N SER A 633 -4.91 -12.45 3.10
CA SER A 633 -5.74 -12.41 4.32
C SER A 633 -7.23 -12.10 4.06
N THR A 634 -7.67 -11.98 2.81
CA THR A 634 -9.08 -11.77 2.47
C THR A 634 -9.88 -13.06 2.40
N MET A 635 -9.26 -14.18 2.75
CA MET A 635 -9.77 -15.53 2.53
C MET A 635 -11.14 -15.77 3.19
N ASP A 636 -12.16 -15.89 2.35
CA ASP A 636 -13.49 -16.39 2.71
C ASP A 636 -13.87 -17.51 1.75
N LEU A 637 -13.58 -18.74 2.16
CA LEU A 637 -13.79 -19.92 1.31
C LEU A 637 -15.27 -20.29 1.13
N SER A 638 -16.18 -19.66 1.89
CA SER A 638 -17.63 -19.86 1.73
C SER A 638 -18.21 -19.02 0.58
N ASN A 639 -17.49 -17.99 0.15
CA ASN A 639 -17.90 -17.09 -0.92
C ASN A 639 -17.17 -17.41 -2.24
N ALA A 640 -17.86 -18.02 -3.19
CA ALA A 640 -17.30 -18.37 -4.50
C ALA A 640 -16.78 -17.17 -5.32
N LYS A 641 -17.17 -15.93 -4.97
CA LYS A 641 -16.69 -14.71 -5.63
C LYS A 641 -15.43 -14.13 -4.96
N ASN A 642 -15.07 -14.58 -3.76
CA ASN A 642 -13.88 -14.13 -3.06
C ASN A 642 -12.61 -14.50 -3.87
N MET A 643 -11.65 -13.59 -3.94
CA MET A 643 -10.46 -13.77 -4.79
C MET A 643 -9.58 -14.94 -4.35
N ASP A 644 -9.44 -15.17 -3.05
CA ASP A 644 -8.65 -16.28 -2.51
C ASP A 644 -9.36 -17.62 -2.75
N LYS A 645 -10.69 -17.65 -2.64
CA LYS A 645 -11.48 -18.84 -3.00
C LYS A 645 -11.33 -19.19 -4.48
N ARG A 646 -11.41 -18.20 -5.37
CA ARG A 646 -11.18 -18.41 -6.82
C ARG A 646 -9.75 -18.88 -7.09
N THR A 647 -8.76 -18.37 -6.36
CA THR A 647 -7.37 -18.80 -6.48
C THR A 647 -7.17 -20.25 -6.02
N LEU A 648 -7.81 -20.65 -4.91
CA LEU A 648 -7.81 -22.04 -4.46
C LEU A 648 -8.48 -22.96 -5.51
N ASP A 649 -9.60 -22.54 -6.11
CA ASP A 649 -10.27 -23.31 -7.17
C ASP A 649 -9.36 -23.53 -8.40
N VAL A 650 -8.55 -22.52 -8.74
CA VAL A 650 -7.54 -22.66 -9.80
C VAL A 650 -6.44 -23.64 -9.40
N ALA A 651 -5.93 -23.57 -8.17
CA ALA A 651 -4.94 -24.51 -7.63
C ALA A 651 -5.47 -25.95 -7.66
N GLU A 652 -6.69 -26.18 -7.16
CA GLU A 652 -7.39 -27.46 -7.21
C GLU A 652 -7.62 -27.94 -8.65
N GLY A 653 -7.87 -27.02 -9.59
CA GLY A 653 -7.92 -27.31 -11.02
C GLY A 653 -6.62 -27.87 -11.58
N TYR A 654 -5.45 -27.36 -11.17
CA TYR A 654 -4.16 -27.98 -11.49
C TYR A 654 -4.02 -29.35 -10.83
N TRP A 655 -4.44 -29.49 -9.58
CA TRP A 655 -4.34 -30.75 -8.85
C TRP A 655 -5.20 -31.86 -9.44
N ASN A 656 -6.40 -31.54 -9.91
CA ASN A 656 -7.29 -32.44 -10.64
C ASN A 656 -6.65 -32.98 -11.94
N ARG A 657 -5.69 -32.24 -12.52
CA ARG A 657 -4.91 -32.66 -13.70
C ARG A 657 -3.60 -33.35 -13.34
N GLY A 658 -3.31 -33.58 -12.06
CA GLY A 658 -2.03 -34.14 -11.60
C GLY A 658 -0.86 -33.16 -11.69
N ILE A 659 -1.12 -31.86 -11.86
CA ILE A 659 -0.09 -30.83 -12.00
C ILE A 659 0.24 -30.25 -10.62
N LYS A 660 1.52 -30.28 -10.25
CA LYS A 660 2.03 -29.80 -8.97
C LYS A 660 2.27 -28.29 -8.99
N LYS A 661 1.19 -27.50 -8.84
CA LYS A 661 1.25 -26.05 -8.54
C LYS A 661 0.79 -25.86 -7.10
N TYR A 662 1.57 -25.22 -6.24
CA TYR A 662 1.27 -25.18 -4.81
C TYR A 662 0.87 -23.79 -4.32
N LEU A 663 0.38 -23.71 -3.09
CA LEU A 663 -0.02 -22.45 -2.49
C LEU A 663 1.19 -21.68 -1.94
N SER A 664 1.11 -20.35 -1.99
CA SER A 664 1.91 -19.40 -1.21
C SER A 664 0.97 -18.52 -0.36
N ALA A 665 1.52 -17.82 0.63
CA ALA A 665 0.77 -16.85 1.43
C ALA A 665 1.59 -15.61 1.73
N GLY A 666 0.93 -14.47 1.66
CA GLY A 666 1.55 -13.17 1.80
C GLY A 666 0.55 -12.11 2.29
N SER A 667 0.99 -11.21 3.15
CA SER A 667 0.15 -10.12 3.66
C SER A 667 -0.03 -8.99 2.67
N ASP A 668 0.93 -8.80 1.76
CA ASP A 668 0.99 -7.64 0.86
C ASP A 668 0.92 -6.33 1.66
N GLN A 669 1.59 -6.35 2.83
CA GLN A 669 1.65 -5.21 3.72
C GLN A 669 2.58 -4.14 3.13
N HIS A 670 2.12 -2.90 3.21
CA HIS A 670 2.85 -1.69 2.79
C HIS A 670 3.09 -0.73 3.96
N ASP A 671 2.55 -1.05 5.12
CA ASP A 671 2.74 -0.28 6.34
C ASP A 671 2.52 -1.23 7.52
N ALA A 672 3.60 -1.53 8.23
CA ALA A 672 3.57 -2.45 9.36
C ALA A 672 2.66 -1.97 10.50
N THR A 673 2.33 -0.68 10.55
CA THR A 673 1.42 -0.07 11.53
C THR A 673 -0.05 -0.08 11.08
N SER A 674 -0.33 -0.46 9.84
CA SER A 674 -1.68 -0.51 9.27
C SER A 674 -2.43 -1.80 9.63
N ASN A 675 -3.64 -1.96 9.08
CA ASN A 675 -4.45 -3.17 9.25
C ASN A 675 -3.96 -4.36 8.43
N LEU A 676 -3.21 -4.13 7.34
CA LEU A 676 -2.45 -5.16 6.65
C LEU A 676 -1.05 -5.12 7.24
N TYR A 677 -0.71 -6.07 8.11
CA TYR A 677 0.53 -6.06 8.88
C TYR A 677 1.30 -7.38 8.72
N PRO A 678 2.63 -7.38 8.94
CA PRO A 678 3.45 -8.58 8.87
C PRO A 678 2.88 -9.77 9.64
N GLY A 679 2.67 -10.89 8.95
CA GLY A 679 2.24 -12.14 9.56
C GLY A 679 0.74 -12.28 9.86
N ILE A 680 -0.12 -11.40 9.31
CA ILE A 680 -1.60 -11.54 9.36
C ILE A 680 -2.12 -12.80 8.63
N ILE A 681 -1.35 -13.28 7.65
CA ILE A 681 -1.47 -14.58 7.01
C ILE A 681 -0.07 -15.19 6.90
N ARG A 682 0.06 -16.50 7.03
CA ARG A 682 1.36 -17.18 7.02
C ARG A 682 1.38 -18.39 6.12
N MET A 683 2.52 -18.58 5.47
CA MET A 683 2.94 -19.83 4.90
C MET A 683 3.75 -20.61 5.95
N TYR A 684 3.32 -21.83 6.27
CA TYR A 684 4.10 -22.76 7.07
C TYR A 684 4.74 -23.82 6.18
N SER A 685 6.03 -24.07 6.37
CA SER A 685 6.77 -25.10 5.63
C SER A 685 7.51 -26.05 6.58
N HIS A 686 7.49 -27.35 6.25
CA HIS A 686 8.20 -28.37 7.02
C HIS A 686 9.65 -28.50 6.57
N VAL A 687 10.59 -28.18 7.45
CA VAL A 687 12.02 -28.20 7.17
C VAL A 687 12.74 -29.25 7.99
N ASP A 688 13.38 -30.19 7.30
CA ASP A 688 14.23 -31.19 7.92
C ASP A 688 15.59 -30.58 8.36
N GLY A 689 15.86 -30.69 9.66
CA GLY A 689 17.08 -30.21 10.29
C GLY A 689 17.13 -28.69 10.45
N LYS A 690 18.32 -28.09 10.31
CA LYS A 690 18.51 -26.64 10.51
C LYS A 690 17.72 -25.83 9.48
N LEU A 691 16.90 -24.88 9.96
CA LEU A 691 16.18 -23.91 9.15
C LEU A 691 17.14 -22.98 8.38
N THR A 692 16.87 -22.81 7.09
CA THR A 692 17.49 -21.82 6.20
C THR A 692 16.44 -21.35 5.19
N GLY A 693 16.58 -20.14 4.63
CA GLY A 693 15.66 -19.62 3.62
C GLY A 693 15.50 -20.54 2.42
N ARG A 694 16.61 -21.07 1.88
CA ARG A 694 16.57 -22.01 0.75
C ARG A 694 15.83 -23.31 1.08
N LYS A 695 16.08 -23.90 2.25
CA LYS A 695 15.35 -25.12 2.66
C LYS A 695 13.86 -24.87 2.85
N PHE A 696 13.49 -23.72 3.40
CA PHE A 696 12.10 -23.32 3.56
C PHE A 696 11.38 -23.24 2.21
N VAL A 697 11.96 -22.49 1.26
CA VAL A 697 11.38 -22.32 -0.09
C VAL A 697 11.39 -23.62 -0.90
N ASN A 698 12.42 -24.46 -0.75
CA ASN A 698 12.41 -25.80 -1.37
C ASN A 698 11.31 -26.71 -0.80
N ALA A 699 11.07 -26.66 0.52
CA ALA A 699 9.98 -27.40 1.13
C ALA A 699 8.61 -26.94 0.62
N MET A 700 8.43 -25.63 0.37
CA MET A 700 7.25 -25.12 -0.34
C MET A 700 7.13 -25.73 -1.74
N ALA A 701 8.22 -25.76 -2.52
CA ALA A 701 8.25 -26.31 -3.88
C ALA A 701 7.94 -27.82 -3.92
N GLU A 702 8.30 -28.55 -2.86
CA GLU A 702 7.96 -29.96 -2.68
C GLU A 702 6.49 -30.16 -2.28
N GLY A 703 5.77 -29.10 -1.89
CA GLY A 703 4.40 -29.12 -1.40
C GLY A 703 4.28 -29.41 0.09
N LYS A 704 5.39 -29.46 0.83
CA LYS A 704 5.45 -29.72 2.29
C LYS A 704 5.08 -28.48 3.10
N ALA A 705 3.94 -27.86 2.75
CA ALA A 705 3.61 -26.54 3.21
C ALA A 705 2.09 -26.29 3.23
N TYR A 706 1.64 -25.33 4.03
CA TYR A 706 0.23 -24.91 4.10
C TYR A 706 0.09 -23.41 4.40
N VAL A 707 -1.05 -22.86 4.01
CA VAL A 707 -1.45 -21.46 4.27
C VAL A 707 -2.31 -21.40 5.52
N THR A 708 -2.15 -20.38 6.38
CA THR A 708 -2.97 -20.23 7.58
C THR A 708 -3.11 -18.79 8.09
N MET A 709 -4.29 -18.47 8.62
CA MET A 709 -4.60 -17.28 9.43
C MET A 709 -4.75 -17.60 10.92
N GLY A 710 -4.47 -18.84 11.34
CA GLY A 710 -4.52 -19.25 12.75
C GLY A 710 -4.33 -20.75 12.97
N PRO A 711 -5.20 -21.63 12.44
CA PRO A 711 -5.09 -23.07 12.66
C PRO A 711 -3.72 -23.63 12.22
N ILE A 712 -3.16 -24.51 13.05
CA ILE A 712 -1.86 -25.15 12.85
C ILE A 712 -2.08 -26.63 12.52
N PHE A 713 -1.38 -27.11 11.50
CA PHE A 713 -1.40 -28.51 11.08
C PHE A 713 -0.11 -29.23 11.47
N THR A 714 -0.25 -30.48 11.89
CA THR A 714 0.88 -31.41 12.05
C THR A 714 0.47 -32.76 11.46
N PRO A 715 0.68 -32.97 10.15
CA PRO A 715 0.29 -34.21 9.48
C PRO A 715 1.09 -35.40 10.01
N ALA A 716 0.49 -36.58 9.99
CA ALA A 716 1.23 -37.82 10.17
C ALA A 716 2.16 -38.09 8.96
N GLU A 717 3.15 -38.95 9.12
CA GLU A 717 4.14 -39.23 8.06
C GLU A 717 3.48 -39.71 6.77
N GLN A 718 2.50 -40.60 6.85
CA GLN A 718 1.73 -41.09 5.70
C GLN A 718 0.82 -40.05 5.06
N SER A 719 0.70 -38.86 5.65
CA SER A 719 -0.13 -37.74 5.18
C SER A 719 0.66 -36.45 5.07
N MET A 720 2.00 -36.54 5.03
CA MET A 720 2.85 -35.38 4.86
C MET A 720 2.50 -34.69 3.53
N PHE A 721 2.24 -33.39 3.58
CA PHE A 721 1.83 -32.60 2.41
C PHE A 721 2.89 -32.67 1.30
N GLY A 722 2.45 -32.65 0.04
CA GLY A 722 3.30 -32.75 -1.14
C GLY A 722 3.79 -34.17 -1.47
N THR A 723 3.69 -35.12 -0.52
CA THR A 723 4.08 -36.51 -0.76
C THR A 723 3.11 -37.25 -1.68
N THR A 724 3.57 -38.36 -2.26
CA THR A 724 2.74 -39.25 -3.07
C THR A 724 2.63 -40.60 -2.39
N GLN A 725 1.41 -40.94 -2.00
CA GLN A 725 1.02 -42.21 -1.40
C GLN A 725 0.53 -43.18 -2.47
N GLN A 726 0.63 -44.48 -2.20
CA GLN A 726 0.12 -45.52 -3.09
C GLN A 726 -0.96 -46.33 -2.39
N THR A 727 -2.04 -46.64 -3.11
CA THR A 727 -3.11 -47.54 -2.67
C THR A 727 -3.41 -48.58 -3.75
N ALA A 728 -3.97 -49.73 -3.36
CA ALA A 728 -4.49 -50.72 -4.32
C ALA A 728 -5.75 -50.19 -5.03
N ALA A 729 -6.15 -50.80 -6.15
CA ALA A 729 -7.35 -50.44 -6.93
C ALA A 729 -8.67 -50.43 -6.12
N ASP A 730 -8.75 -51.25 -5.07
CA ASP A 730 -9.86 -51.31 -4.10
C ASP A 730 -9.42 -50.89 -2.68
N GLY A 731 -8.20 -50.35 -2.59
CA GLY A 731 -7.54 -50.02 -1.34
C GLY A 731 -8.09 -48.74 -0.71
N THR A 732 -7.97 -48.66 0.61
CA THR A 732 -8.33 -47.45 1.37
C THR A 732 -7.05 -46.71 1.77
N TYR A 733 -6.93 -45.45 1.36
CA TYR A 733 -5.94 -44.52 1.89
C TYR A 733 -6.48 -43.89 3.18
N THR A 734 -5.66 -43.80 4.23
CA THR A 734 -6.04 -43.13 5.48
C THR A 734 -5.26 -41.83 5.59
N PHE A 735 -5.97 -40.71 5.49
CA PHE A 735 -5.42 -39.40 5.77
C PHE A 735 -5.47 -39.13 7.28
N GLU A 736 -4.37 -38.66 7.85
CA GLU A 736 -4.26 -38.32 9.27
C GLU A 736 -3.50 -37.01 9.49
N THR A 737 -4.10 -36.09 10.25
CA THR A 737 -3.44 -34.86 10.68
C THR A 737 -3.89 -34.45 12.07
N LYS A 738 -2.98 -33.84 12.83
CA LYS A 738 -3.33 -33.12 14.05
C LYS A 738 -3.60 -31.66 13.71
N VAL A 739 -4.66 -31.10 14.30
CA VAL A 739 -5.05 -29.71 14.11
C VAL A 739 -5.20 -29.04 15.48
N GLN A 740 -4.68 -27.83 15.62
CA GLN A 740 -4.82 -27.02 16.83
C GLN A 740 -5.00 -25.54 16.47
N ALA A 741 -5.79 -24.80 17.24
CA ALA A 741 -5.94 -23.35 17.08
C ALA A 741 -6.05 -22.67 18.45
N VAL A 742 -5.27 -21.61 18.67
CA VAL A 742 -5.31 -20.85 19.94
C VAL A 742 -6.65 -20.15 20.16
N ASN A 743 -7.34 -19.77 19.08
CA ASN A 743 -8.67 -19.15 19.11
C ASN A 743 -9.83 -20.15 19.19
N GLY A 744 -9.53 -21.44 19.37
CA GLY A 744 -10.51 -22.51 19.41
C GLY A 744 -10.82 -23.04 18.02
N LEU A 745 -10.62 -24.33 17.79
CA LEU A 745 -10.93 -24.98 16.52
C LEU A 745 -12.44 -25.17 16.37
N LYS A 746 -13.00 -24.74 15.24
CA LYS A 746 -14.44 -24.78 14.94
C LYS A 746 -14.77 -25.87 13.93
N GLU A 747 -13.95 -26.05 12.90
CA GLU A 747 -14.22 -27.00 11.83
C GLU A 747 -12.93 -27.53 11.19
N VAL A 748 -12.94 -28.79 10.78
CA VAL A 748 -11.94 -29.38 9.87
C VAL A 748 -12.65 -30.13 8.76
N GLN A 749 -12.27 -29.85 7.53
CA GLN A 749 -12.74 -30.52 6.31
C GLN A 749 -11.56 -31.24 5.66
N VAL A 750 -11.74 -32.52 5.31
CA VAL A 750 -10.83 -33.23 4.42
C VAL A 750 -11.47 -33.23 3.04
N VAL A 751 -10.75 -32.70 2.06
CA VAL A 751 -11.26 -32.44 0.70
C VAL A 751 -10.45 -33.26 -0.30
N SER A 752 -11.14 -33.74 -1.34
CA SER A 752 -10.54 -34.44 -2.48
C SER A 752 -11.28 -33.99 -3.73
N GLU A 753 -10.52 -33.63 -4.77
CA GLU A 753 -11.07 -33.17 -6.07
C GLU A 753 -12.03 -31.96 -5.93
N GLY A 754 -11.70 -31.06 -5.00
CA GLY A 754 -12.48 -29.86 -4.69
C GLY A 754 -13.81 -30.14 -3.98
N LYS A 755 -14.00 -31.35 -3.45
CA LYS A 755 -15.22 -31.74 -2.72
C LYS A 755 -14.89 -32.25 -1.31
N PRO A 756 -15.64 -31.83 -0.28
CA PRO A 756 -15.50 -32.41 1.05
C PRO A 756 -15.76 -33.92 1.04
N VAL A 757 -14.79 -34.69 1.49
CA VAL A 757 -14.92 -36.13 1.78
C VAL A 757 -15.50 -36.32 3.18
N GLU A 758 -15.05 -35.51 4.14
CA GLU A 758 -15.55 -35.51 5.51
C GLU A 758 -15.41 -34.12 6.13
N THR A 759 -16.43 -33.70 6.87
CA THR A 759 -16.43 -32.45 7.66
C THR A 759 -16.66 -32.78 9.13
N LYS A 760 -15.78 -32.31 10.00
CA LYS A 760 -15.88 -32.45 11.46
C LYS A 760 -16.03 -31.07 12.10
N ALA A 761 -17.11 -30.89 12.86
CA ALA A 761 -17.33 -29.70 13.67
C ALA A 761 -16.80 -29.91 15.09
N PHE A 762 -16.38 -28.82 15.71
CA PHE A 762 -15.80 -28.77 17.05
C PHE A 762 -16.39 -27.58 17.82
N ASP A 763 -16.47 -27.70 19.15
CA ASP A 763 -16.99 -26.64 20.02
C ASP A 763 -15.86 -25.69 20.46
N ASN A 764 -15.19 -25.05 19.48
CA ASN A 764 -14.09 -24.10 19.69
C ASN A 764 -12.99 -24.62 20.64
N THR A 765 -12.61 -25.90 20.53
CA THR A 765 -11.59 -26.50 21.41
C THR A 765 -10.20 -25.95 21.12
N THR A 766 -9.44 -25.63 22.15
CA THR A 766 -8.03 -25.21 22.02
C THR A 766 -7.04 -26.38 22.14
N ASP A 767 -7.54 -27.56 22.50
CA ASP A 767 -6.73 -28.77 22.57
C ASP A 767 -6.41 -29.30 21.15
N PRO A 768 -5.25 -29.91 20.93
CA PRO A 768 -4.96 -30.58 19.67
C PRO A 768 -5.96 -31.72 19.41
N VAL A 769 -6.55 -31.74 18.22
CA VAL A 769 -7.44 -32.83 17.78
C VAL A 769 -6.77 -33.65 16.68
N SER A 770 -6.94 -34.97 16.71
CA SER A 770 -6.47 -35.85 15.63
C SER A 770 -7.63 -36.14 14.68
N VAL A 771 -7.46 -35.77 13.41
CA VAL A 771 -8.42 -35.99 12.34
C VAL A 771 -7.92 -37.12 11.45
N GLN A 772 -8.63 -38.24 11.49
CA GLN A 772 -8.41 -39.37 10.58
C GLN A 772 -9.62 -39.54 9.66
N VAL A 773 -9.36 -39.68 8.36
CA VAL A 773 -10.38 -39.85 7.30
C VAL A 773 -9.92 -40.94 6.34
N LYS A 774 -10.82 -41.87 6.03
CA LYS A 774 -10.58 -42.97 5.08
C LYS A 774 -11.10 -42.58 3.70
N VAL A 775 -10.20 -42.54 2.71
CA VAL A 775 -10.50 -42.20 1.31
C VAL A 775 -10.33 -43.46 0.47
N LYS A 776 -11.30 -43.74 -0.41
CA LYS A 776 -11.25 -44.85 -1.37
C LYS A 776 -11.21 -44.31 -2.79
N PRO A 777 -10.02 -43.93 -3.30
CA PRO A 777 -9.90 -43.35 -4.62
C PRO A 777 -10.08 -44.41 -5.71
N GLU A 778 -10.90 -44.11 -6.72
CA GLU A 778 -11.11 -44.99 -7.90
C GLU A 778 -10.02 -44.78 -8.98
N HIS A 779 -9.36 -43.62 -8.94
CA HIS A 779 -8.28 -43.21 -9.84
C HIS A 779 -7.25 -42.35 -9.09
N ASP A 780 -6.11 -42.06 -9.75
CA ASP A 780 -5.09 -41.17 -9.20
C ASP A 780 -5.72 -39.82 -8.81
N THR A 781 -5.55 -39.42 -7.55
CA THR A 781 -6.23 -38.24 -6.99
C THR A 781 -5.34 -37.53 -5.97
N TRP A 782 -5.92 -36.59 -5.23
CA TRP A 782 -5.28 -35.87 -4.14
C TRP A 782 -6.23 -35.68 -2.95
N VAL A 783 -5.66 -35.48 -1.77
CA VAL A 783 -6.37 -35.18 -0.53
C VAL A 783 -5.71 -33.98 0.15
N ASN A 784 -6.46 -32.97 0.55
CA ASN A 784 -5.97 -31.88 1.40
C ASN A 784 -6.86 -31.68 2.62
N VAL A 785 -6.45 -30.80 3.52
CA VAL A 785 -7.21 -30.42 4.72
C VAL A 785 -7.43 -28.91 4.76
N ILE A 786 -8.64 -28.52 5.11
CA ILE A 786 -9.05 -27.15 5.39
C ILE A 786 -9.53 -27.10 6.84
N ALA A 787 -9.12 -26.08 7.59
CA ALA A 787 -9.61 -25.86 8.95
C ALA A 787 -10.08 -24.42 9.14
N LYS A 788 -10.99 -24.25 10.10
CA LYS A 788 -11.54 -22.96 10.51
C LYS A 788 -11.55 -22.85 12.03
N ASP A 789 -11.09 -21.73 12.59
CA ASP A 789 -11.15 -21.46 14.02
C ASP A 789 -12.40 -20.65 14.44
N GLY A 790 -12.51 -20.34 15.73
CA GLY A 790 -13.61 -19.58 16.33
C GLY A 790 -13.64 -18.10 15.96
N LYS A 791 -12.57 -17.56 15.37
CA LYS A 791 -12.55 -16.23 14.73
C LYS A 791 -12.85 -16.28 13.23
N ASP A 792 -13.27 -17.44 12.76
CA ASP A 792 -13.50 -17.72 11.35
C ASP A 792 -12.22 -17.63 10.48
N HIS A 793 -11.03 -17.75 11.08
CA HIS A 793 -9.76 -17.79 10.35
C HIS A 793 -9.53 -19.17 9.72
N TYR A 794 -9.12 -19.17 8.46
CA TYR A 794 -8.90 -20.39 7.67
C TYR A 794 -7.44 -20.87 7.70
N ALA A 795 -7.25 -22.17 7.51
CA ALA A 795 -6.00 -22.78 7.09
C ALA A 795 -6.26 -23.80 5.97
N VAL A 796 -5.37 -23.87 4.98
CA VAL A 796 -5.49 -24.74 3.79
C VAL A 796 -4.15 -25.40 3.51
N SER A 797 -4.13 -26.73 3.50
CA SER A 797 -2.92 -27.49 3.15
C SER A 797 -2.73 -27.63 1.64
N ASN A 798 -1.48 -27.75 1.20
CA ASN A 798 -1.17 -28.37 -0.07
C ASN A 798 -1.60 -29.86 -0.07
N PRO A 799 -1.81 -30.48 -1.24
CA PRO A 799 -2.32 -31.83 -1.33
C PRO A 799 -1.30 -32.89 -0.93
N VAL A 800 -1.80 -34.00 -0.40
CA VAL A 800 -1.17 -35.32 -0.47
C VAL A 800 -1.67 -36.00 -1.73
N TRP A 801 -0.77 -36.43 -2.60
CA TRP A 801 -1.12 -37.13 -3.83
C TRP A 801 -1.36 -38.61 -3.54
N VAL A 802 -2.36 -39.21 -4.18
CA VAL A 802 -2.69 -40.63 -4.01
C VAL A 802 -2.73 -41.31 -5.37
N LYS A 803 -1.82 -42.26 -5.59
CA LYS A 803 -1.78 -43.08 -6.79
C LYS A 803 -2.44 -44.43 -6.57
N VAL A 804 -3.34 -44.79 -7.47
CA VAL A 804 -4.05 -46.07 -7.45
C VAL A 804 -3.25 -47.05 -8.31
N LYS A 805 -2.75 -48.13 -7.70
CA LYS A 805 -2.05 -49.20 -8.43
C LYS A 805 -3.04 -49.85 -9.39
N LYS A 806 -2.74 -49.72 -10.68
CA LYS A 806 -3.47 -50.37 -11.79
C LYS A 806 -3.27 -51.88 -11.77
#